data_AF-A0A7S0ZIE9-F1
#
_entry.id   AF-A0A7S0ZIE9-F1
#
_cell.length_a   1.000
_cell.length_b   1.000
_cell.length_c   1.000
_cell.angle_alpha   90.00
_cell.angle_beta   90.00
_cell.angle_gamma   90.00
#
_symmetry.space_group_name_H-M   'P 1'
#
loop_
_entity.id
_entity.type
_entity.pdbx_description
1 polymer ?
#
loop_
_entity_poly.entity_id
_entity_poly.type
_entity_poly.pdbx_seq_one_letter_code
_entity_poly.pdbx_strand_id
1 'polypeptide(L)'
;STLEEIQKCSLVQTKQYNPPGLDLTITVYRDSSATPCHMIYIVFDRTSEFIQSATEQLILHWGVATNDDPLNYKNPPKEMLPNGTEYRDGKQSVRSKFDENQKVLISVPEILVPDRILFLMFIEKSRGCQEQWMKPQDGTTTFELQLDACVSEEEKKRRQKVLEEKVKKEELEKKLKIEKEEKEKAEKEKKIKLEIENREKRKEECEKYVREFEKNAEVCDKQVMRYDSFDLIVFGVRPKNQSEEQKCTIPAAVQVVTNLTRGGDPLILHWGVKIERKKGWVEPAKEFWPPNTVPKDGKAVQTQFVDVAQGIRAVSIDKLPPEAVGFLAVLFAPPSEWINKPGGGDIFLSVRDVPPLPGLDKEVSQAASQIAEGIVEREMEYGSWTLMHRYGHAQHLIGSGAVSDDDTDAWAEMYVWMRYSQLRVLDWQRNYNTQPRQLSHAQMSFVTLLAQKFRALGKQRWNIRMTMSCVGRGGGGDMGQRIRDDILVILRHNRGWGHGSMMEQWHQKLHNNTNPDDVVICNALLAFWHSHGNINEYWRVLSDNGVTRERMASYEQPITSEPDYPGHLRDTMLHELGVYGHLLKTVHLGTDLDSIVDFTNWFLHGDTKDAVHGYLHARWNATFVDKLKSVAHARNAVTNQIFRDGMNPEQLRDLLFLDIALESDARRKVEGGESHDGSLWAHLASVAAVADGLALSEGELETADRLRNVSKELYAVIQKLEYYGESEDVGLRAAAAVNMARNTLTQVVDRYKRYIASMSECLGNAFRADKHTVDIFVEESVRGGPAYSLSSLLRKAEPSIRRVARLGPWSVIAPVEKDVKGEVVVYHHLRECMTERFKKNTIVIADVCDGDEDVPSNAAYVIIGSTVDILSHVAVRARNENHGLIACLDGDEMERLRSYKGSVVRAKLEGEIFSIELQNMSEFTRLKSQDSFASLKKMKSRNLVTPPSGLQTPPNALSGALVSSLSNLSLSDLNTKAPSMKRTGSILTEEHLTAPWTIRPSEFNISLVGSKSLNLGRLMGLGMPDWIQLPTSVTIPNGALKKAFRDEKNSALRQQYSALRTEIYNANPNDVKLCPKLKEIIMQLELPDGLAAALRGVLDELGCDDIDDTLMPAWEAVKGVWASTWNERAHLARRKMGMYSEDVDMAVLCQKIIDADYAFVIHTNNPITGSRDEIYGELVVGLGETLVSNAPGQALGFVTPKNNLD
;
A
#
# COMPACT_ATOMS: atom_id res chain seq x y z
N SER A 1 -40.14 87.03 9.43
CA SER A 1 -39.92 86.95 10.89
C SER A 1 -38.48 86.60 11.22
N THR A 2 -38.07 85.33 11.24
CA THR A 2 -36.78 84.91 11.85
C THR A 2 -35.52 85.54 11.24
N LEU A 3 -35.47 85.75 9.92
CA LEU A 3 -34.34 86.47 9.29
C LEU A 3 -34.30 87.98 9.61
N GLU A 4 -35.42 88.58 10.00
CA GLU A 4 -35.52 89.99 10.43
C GLU A 4 -35.19 90.13 11.94
N GLU A 5 -35.43 89.08 12.73
CA GLU A 5 -35.07 89.01 14.16
C GLU A 5 -33.55 88.90 14.35
N ILE A 6 -32.85 88.19 13.46
CA ILE A 6 -31.37 88.10 13.44
C ILE A 6 -30.71 89.48 13.30
N GLN A 7 -31.33 90.47 12.64
CA GLN A 7 -30.76 91.83 12.53
C GLN A 7 -30.62 92.58 13.86
N LYS A 8 -31.25 92.09 14.95
CA LYS A 8 -31.13 92.65 16.31
C LYS A 8 -30.16 91.86 17.19
N CYS A 9 -29.61 90.76 16.68
CA CYS A 9 -28.73 89.87 17.41
C CYS A 9 -27.26 90.27 17.24
N SER A 10 -26.48 90.12 18.30
CA SER A 10 -25.02 90.27 18.26
C SER A 10 -24.40 89.12 17.46
N LEU A 11 -23.51 89.43 16.52
CA LEU A 11 -22.66 88.43 15.88
C LEU A 11 -21.62 87.92 16.89
N VAL A 12 -21.50 86.61 17.04
CA VAL A 12 -20.60 85.99 18.03
C VAL A 12 -19.46 85.23 17.36
N GLN A 13 -19.75 84.48 16.30
CA GLN A 13 -18.75 83.69 15.57
C GLN A 13 -19.15 83.52 14.10
N THR A 14 -18.19 83.63 13.19
CA THR A 14 -18.32 83.14 11.81
C THR A 14 -17.19 82.16 11.54
N LYS A 15 -17.50 81.01 10.94
CA LYS A 15 -16.50 79.98 10.58
C LYS A 15 -16.86 79.38 9.23
N GLN A 16 -15.93 79.45 8.28
CA GLN A 16 -16.09 78.88 6.94
C GLN A 16 -15.52 77.47 6.89
N TYR A 17 -16.14 76.62 6.07
CA TYR A 17 -15.75 75.25 5.79
C TYR A 17 -15.86 75.03 4.28
N ASN A 18 -14.75 74.63 3.66
CA ASN A 18 -14.65 74.56 2.20
C ASN A 18 -14.27 73.13 1.76
N PRO A 19 -15.08 72.09 2.02
CA PRO A 19 -14.88 70.77 1.40
C PRO A 19 -14.93 70.85 -0.14
N PRO A 20 -14.36 69.87 -0.86
CA PRO A 20 -14.23 69.94 -2.31
C PRO A 20 -15.59 70.14 -3.02
N GLY A 21 -15.75 71.30 -3.67
CA GLY A 21 -16.96 71.69 -4.38
C GLY A 21 -18.00 72.48 -3.58
N LEU A 22 -17.89 72.58 -2.24
CA LEU A 22 -18.85 73.32 -1.41
C LEU A 22 -18.14 74.30 -0.47
N ASP A 23 -18.37 75.59 -0.68
CA ASP A 23 -18.13 76.62 0.34
C ASP A 23 -19.38 76.78 1.21
N LEU A 24 -19.20 76.56 2.52
CA LEU A 24 -20.21 76.71 3.57
C LEU A 24 -19.73 77.76 4.58
N THR A 25 -20.54 78.78 4.81
CA THR A 25 -20.32 79.75 5.90
C THR A 25 -21.26 79.44 7.06
N ILE A 26 -20.74 79.13 8.24
CA ILE A 26 -21.54 79.01 9.46
C ILE A 26 -21.42 80.29 10.27
N THR A 27 -22.55 80.86 10.68
CA THR A 27 -22.61 82.10 11.46
C THR A 27 -23.47 81.92 12.71
N VAL A 28 -22.90 82.24 13.87
CA VAL A 28 -23.54 82.16 15.19
C VAL A 28 -23.86 83.57 15.68
N TYR A 29 -25.13 83.83 15.95
CA TYR A 29 -25.64 85.05 16.54
C TYR A 29 -26.22 84.77 17.93
N ARG A 30 -26.14 85.74 18.84
CA ARG A 30 -26.81 85.70 20.15
C ARG A 30 -27.71 86.92 20.31
N ASP A 31 -28.93 86.67 20.77
CA ASP A 31 -29.94 87.69 21.03
C ASP A 31 -29.43 88.75 22.03
N SER A 32 -29.52 90.01 21.63
CA SER A 32 -29.06 91.17 22.41
C SER A 32 -30.12 91.69 23.40
N SER A 33 -31.34 91.15 23.38
CA SER A 33 -32.47 91.65 24.17
C SER A 33 -32.41 91.22 25.64
N ALA A 34 -32.84 92.15 26.52
CA ALA A 34 -32.80 91.97 27.97
C ALA A 34 -34.03 91.21 28.49
N THR A 35 -34.08 89.91 28.23
CA THR A 35 -35.11 88.97 28.74
C THR A 35 -34.46 87.67 29.21
N PRO A 36 -35.05 86.92 30.17
CA PRO A 36 -34.32 86.00 31.06
C PRO A 36 -33.86 84.67 30.44
N CYS A 37 -33.83 84.56 29.11
CA CYS A 37 -33.20 83.45 28.40
C CYS A 37 -32.71 83.96 27.04
N HIS A 38 -31.40 84.15 26.89
CA HIS A 38 -30.81 84.53 25.61
C HIS A 38 -31.00 83.39 24.59
N MET A 39 -31.37 83.72 23.36
CA MET A 39 -31.40 82.75 22.25
C MET A 39 -30.10 82.80 21.48
N ILE A 40 -29.56 81.63 21.14
CA ILE A 40 -28.47 81.49 20.17
C ILE A 40 -29.06 80.96 18.85
N TYR A 41 -28.71 81.63 17.76
CA TYR A 41 -29.10 81.30 16.39
C TYR A 41 -27.86 80.88 15.60
N ILE A 42 -27.88 79.67 15.05
CA ILE A 42 -26.79 79.13 14.23
C ILE A 42 -27.32 78.98 12.80
N VAL A 43 -26.76 79.77 11.89
CA VAL A 43 -27.09 79.75 10.46
C VAL A 43 -26.00 78.98 9.73
N PHE A 44 -26.38 77.88 9.09
CA PHE A 44 -25.55 77.21 8.09
C PHE A 44 -25.94 77.78 6.73
N ASP A 45 -25.01 78.45 6.05
CA ASP A 45 -25.26 79.23 4.84
C ASP A 45 -24.41 78.71 3.68
N ARG A 46 -25.04 78.20 2.61
CA ARG A 46 -24.32 77.75 1.42
C ARG A 46 -23.96 78.97 0.58
N THR A 47 -22.66 79.27 0.49
CA THR A 47 -22.15 80.42 -0.27
C THR A 47 -21.58 80.03 -1.64
N SER A 48 -21.75 78.77 -2.05
CA SER A 48 -21.23 78.17 -3.29
C SER A 48 -22.36 77.75 -4.25
N GLU A 49 -22.07 77.78 -5.55
CA GLU A 49 -22.99 77.31 -6.60
C GLU A 49 -23.29 75.79 -6.47
N PHE A 50 -24.27 75.32 -7.27
CA PHE A 50 -24.68 73.92 -7.32
C PHE A 50 -23.57 73.01 -7.90
N ILE A 51 -23.39 71.82 -7.32
CA ILE A 51 -22.23 70.95 -7.57
C ILE A 51 -22.48 69.96 -8.71
N GLN A 52 -23.72 69.46 -8.80
CA GLN A 52 -24.19 68.51 -9.79
C GLN A 52 -25.38 69.07 -10.58
N SER A 53 -26.32 69.76 -9.91
CA SER A 53 -27.51 70.34 -10.54
C SER A 53 -28.21 71.37 -9.66
N ALA A 54 -28.90 72.35 -10.27
CA ALA A 54 -29.86 73.22 -9.59
C ALA A 54 -31.08 72.49 -8.97
N THR A 55 -31.15 71.16 -9.11
CA THR A 55 -32.14 70.27 -8.48
C THR A 55 -31.53 69.32 -7.43
N GLU A 56 -30.28 69.55 -7.02
CA GLU A 56 -29.65 68.80 -5.92
C GLU A 56 -30.23 69.25 -4.56
N GLN A 57 -30.43 68.31 -3.64
CA GLN A 57 -30.89 68.62 -2.29
C GLN A 57 -29.80 68.31 -1.27
N LEU A 58 -29.30 69.36 -0.62
CA LEU A 58 -28.25 69.27 0.39
C LEU A 58 -28.85 68.97 1.77
N ILE A 59 -28.24 68.05 2.51
CA ILE A 59 -28.71 67.59 3.84
C ILE A 59 -27.60 67.78 4.87
N LEU A 60 -27.92 68.43 5.99
CA LEU A 60 -27.07 68.51 7.17
C LEU A 60 -27.36 67.29 8.08
N HIS A 61 -26.36 66.45 8.33
CA HIS A 61 -26.47 65.32 9.25
C HIS A 61 -25.63 65.58 10.51
N TRP A 62 -26.27 65.70 11.68
CA TRP A 62 -25.60 66.26 12.86
C TRP A 62 -26.04 65.66 14.21
N GLY A 63 -25.25 65.92 15.25
CA GLY A 63 -25.46 65.53 16.63
C GLY A 63 -24.61 66.37 17.60
N VAL A 64 -24.74 66.13 18.90
CA VAL A 64 -24.00 66.88 19.95
C VAL A 64 -22.95 66.00 20.62
N ALA A 65 -21.73 66.50 20.79
CA ALA A 65 -20.65 65.73 21.42
C ALA A 65 -20.94 65.47 22.91
N THR A 66 -20.53 64.31 23.45
CA THR A 66 -20.83 63.95 24.86
C THR A 66 -19.66 63.47 25.72
N ASN A 67 -18.45 63.53 25.18
CA ASN A 67 -17.12 63.52 25.82
C ASN A 67 -16.10 63.96 24.75
N ASP A 68 -14.79 63.97 25.05
CA ASP A 68 -13.72 64.31 24.09
C ASP A 68 -13.48 63.28 22.96
N ASP A 69 -14.34 62.27 22.82
CA ASP A 69 -14.29 61.31 21.72
C ASP A 69 -15.21 61.75 20.56
N PRO A 70 -14.66 62.13 19.38
CA PRO A 70 -15.44 62.61 18.25
C PRO A 70 -16.36 61.54 17.63
N LEU A 71 -16.25 60.26 18.01
CA LEU A 71 -17.16 59.21 17.57
C LEU A 71 -18.41 59.06 18.45
N ASN A 72 -18.47 59.74 19.61
CA ASN A 72 -19.53 59.57 20.63
C ASN A 72 -20.43 60.83 20.78
N TYR A 73 -21.25 61.08 19.76
CA TYR A 73 -22.31 62.09 19.78
C TYR A 73 -23.68 61.52 20.22
N LYS A 74 -24.53 62.35 20.83
CA LYS A 74 -25.93 62.07 21.16
C LYS A 74 -26.90 62.91 20.31
N ASN A 75 -28.17 62.52 20.33
CA ASN A 75 -29.24 63.32 19.74
C ASN A 75 -29.28 64.71 20.39
N PRO A 76 -29.42 65.80 19.61
CA PRO A 76 -29.59 67.15 20.17
C PRO A 76 -30.89 67.29 20.96
N PRO A 77 -31.00 68.31 21.84
CA PRO A 77 -32.27 68.70 22.47
C PRO A 77 -33.37 68.92 21.43
N LYS A 78 -34.63 68.60 21.76
CA LYS A 78 -35.77 68.79 20.85
C LYS A 78 -35.99 70.27 20.51
N GLU A 79 -35.62 71.12 21.46
CA GLU A 79 -35.66 72.57 21.47
C GLU A 79 -34.65 73.20 20.48
N MET A 80 -33.74 72.40 19.93
CA MET A 80 -32.67 72.81 19.00
C MET A 80 -32.92 72.37 17.55
N LEU A 81 -34.04 71.69 17.26
CA LEU A 81 -34.32 71.11 15.94
C LEU A 81 -34.93 72.14 14.97
N PRO A 82 -34.34 72.35 13.77
CA PRO A 82 -35.00 73.05 12.68
C PRO A 82 -36.28 72.36 12.24
N ASN A 83 -37.28 73.12 11.80
CA ASN A 83 -38.49 72.57 11.19
C ASN A 83 -38.15 71.66 10.00
N GLY A 84 -38.80 70.50 9.92
CA GLY A 84 -38.51 69.48 8.89
C GLY A 84 -37.28 68.60 9.17
N THR A 85 -36.75 68.60 10.40
CA THR A 85 -35.65 67.72 10.81
C THR A 85 -36.13 66.30 11.15
N GLU A 86 -35.51 65.29 10.54
CA GLU A 86 -35.84 63.87 10.74
C GLU A 86 -34.93 63.22 11.81
N TYR A 87 -35.54 62.49 12.75
CA TYR A 87 -34.85 61.55 13.62
C TYR A 87 -34.58 60.22 12.89
N ARG A 88 -33.48 59.54 13.24
CA ARG A 88 -33.13 58.22 12.70
C ARG A 88 -33.33 57.14 13.76
N ASP A 89 -34.23 56.19 13.50
CA ASP A 89 -34.53 55.12 14.46
C ASP A 89 -33.27 54.35 14.89
N GLY A 90 -33.16 54.12 16.20
CA GLY A 90 -32.02 53.45 16.84
C GLY A 90 -30.69 54.20 16.75
N LYS A 91 -30.63 55.43 16.21
CA LYS A 91 -29.39 56.20 16.02
C LYS A 91 -29.44 57.54 16.75
N GLN A 92 -28.25 58.08 16.99
CA GLN A 92 -28.02 59.23 17.88
C GLN A 92 -27.75 60.54 17.12
N SER A 93 -28.18 60.63 15.85
CA SER A 93 -28.02 61.80 14.99
C SER A 93 -29.24 62.06 14.12
N VAL A 94 -29.46 63.34 13.81
CA VAL A 94 -30.62 63.87 13.09
C VAL A 94 -30.23 64.34 11.68
N ARG A 95 -31.23 64.59 10.81
CA ARG A 95 -31.04 65.11 9.45
C ARG A 95 -31.93 66.33 9.20
N SER A 96 -31.32 67.48 8.92
CA SER A 96 -32.02 68.74 8.58
C SER A 96 -31.78 69.07 7.11
N LYS A 97 -32.83 69.43 6.37
CA LYS A 97 -32.73 69.81 4.95
C LYS A 97 -32.43 71.31 4.82
N PHE A 98 -31.61 71.70 3.85
CA PHE A 98 -31.42 73.11 3.49
C PHE A 98 -32.68 73.66 2.81
N ASP A 99 -33.01 74.92 3.06
CA ASP A 99 -34.22 75.59 2.54
C ASP A 99 -34.07 76.08 1.09
N GLU A 100 -35.10 76.74 0.56
CA GLU A 100 -35.12 77.31 -0.79
C GLU A 100 -34.04 78.40 -1.00
N ASN A 101 -33.56 79.02 0.08
CA ASN A 101 -32.46 80.00 0.07
C ASN A 101 -31.09 79.34 0.32
N GLN A 102 -31.03 78.00 0.34
CA GLN A 102 -29.86 77.17 0.66
C GLN A 102 -29.29 77.44 2.07
N LYS A 103 -30.16 77.55 3.09
CA LYS A 103 -29.75 77.72 4.50
C LYS A 103 -30.39 76.71 5.44
N VAL A 104 -29.78 76.48 6.60
CA VAL A 104 -30.40 75.85 7.78
C VAL A 104 -30.25 76.78 8.97
N LEU A 105 -31.38 77.13 9.59
CA LEU A 105 -31.42 77.91 10.84
C LEU A 105 -31.73 76.98 12.02
N ILE A 106 -30.77 76.86 12.94
CA ILE A 106 -30.95 76.30 14.28
C ILE A 106 -31.18 77.47 15.24
N SER A 107 -32.20 77.39 16.10
CA SER A 107 -32.40 78.30 17.24
C SER A 107 -32.46 77.48 18.52
N VAL A 108 -31.84 77.97 19.60
CA VAL A 108 -31.79 77.24 20.89
C VAL A 108 -31.60 78.21 22.06
N PRO A 109 -32.26 77.99 23.22
CA PRO A 109 -31.99 78.77 24.44
C PRO A 109 -30.56 78.53 24.96
N GLU A 110 -29.85 79.59 25.37
CA GLU A 110 -28.44 79.55 25.79
C GLU A 110 -28.15 78.50 26.88
N ILE A 111 -29.10 78.28 27.80
CA ILE A 111 -29.00 77.28 28.88
C ILE A 111 -29.01 75.82 28.37
N LEU A 112 -29.46 75.57 27.15
CA LEU A 112 -29.49 74.25 26.49
C LEU A 112 -28.41 74.08 25.41
N VAL A 113 -27.57 75.11 25.17
CA VAL A 113 -26.52 75.07 24.14
C VAL A 113 -25.45 74.04 24.52
N PRO A 114 -25.20 73.02 23.67
CA PRO A 114 -24.11 72.07 23.88
C PRO A 114 -22.77 72.76 23.61
N ASP A 115 -21.69 72.30 24.24
CA ASP A 115 -20.37 72.89 24.07
C ASP A 115 -19.84 72.72 22.63
N ARG A 116 -20.25 71.64 21.94
CA ARG A 116 -19.85 71.28 20.56
C ARG A 116 -20.96 70.58 19.75
N ILE A 117 -21.12 70.97 18.48
CA ILE A 117 -21.87 70.24 17.45
C ILE A 117 -20.88 69.46 16.56
N LEU A 118 -21.21 68.20 16.26
CA LEU A 118 -20.53 67.41 15.23
C LEU A 118 -21.48 67.21 14.05
N PHE A 119 -20.99 67.43 12.83
CA PHE A 119 -21.81 67.37 11.62
C PHE A 119 -21.08 66.81 10.38
N LEU A 120 -21.89 66.36 9.43
CA LEU A 120 -21.52 65.95 8.08
C LEU A 120 -22.57 66.48 7.11
N MET A 121 -22.22 66.50 5.82
CA MET A 121 -23.14 66.93 4.76
C MET A 121 -23.15 65.91 3.64
N PHE A 122 -24.32 65.71 3.03
CA PHE A 122 -24.45 64.88 1.83
C PHE A 122 -25.50 65.45 0.88
N ILE A 123 -25.30 65.20 -0.41
CA ILE A 123 -26.29 65.45 -1.45
C ILE A 123 -27.25 64.25 -1.47
N GLU A 124 -28.55 64.48 -1.32
CA GLU A 124 -29.58 63.46 -1.42
C GLU A 124 -29.87 63.11 -2.89
N LYS A 125 -30.13 61.83 -3.18
CA LYS A 125 -30.26 61.28 -4.54
C LYS A 125 -31.55 61.73 -5.24
N SER A 126 -31.53 62.93 -5.81
CA SER A 126 -32.63 63.52 -6.59
C SER A 126 -32.52 63.20 -8.10
N ARG A 127 -33.43 63.74 -8.92
CA ARG A 127 -33.41 63.55 -10.39
C ARG A 127 -32.16 64.21 -11.00
N GLY A 128 -31.19 63.38 -11.38
CA GLY A 128 -29.93 63.79 -12.01
C GLY A 128 -28.71 63.77 -11.07
N CYS A 129 -28.92 63.70 -9.75
CA CYS A 129 -27.84 63.77 -8.77
C CYS A 129 -27.53 62.39 -8.17
N GLN A 130 -26.25 62.11 -7.90
CA GLN A 130 -25.81 60.93 -7.15
C GLN A 130 -25.58 61.28 -5.68
N GLU A 131 -25.86 60.33 -4.77
CA GLU A 131 -25.59 60.53 -3.35
C GLU A 131 -24.08 60.67 -3.12
N GLN A 132 -23.69 61.82 -2.57
CA GLN A 132 -22.28 62.17 -2.35
C GLN A 132 -22.11 62.73 -0.94
N TRP A 133 -21.26 62.08 -0.14
CA TRP A 133 -20.93 62.50 1.22
C TRP A 133 -19.69 63.41 1.22
N MET A 134 -19.82 64.58 1.84
CA MET A 134 -18.75 65.55 2.01
C MET A 134 -18.03 65.29 3.33
N LYS A 135 -16.71 65.11 3.26
CA LYS A 135 -15.84 64.90 4.42
C LYS A 135 -14.85 66.07 4.58
N PRO A 136 -14.33 66.30 5.80
CA PRO A 136 -13.18 67.16 6.04
C PRO A 136 -11.97 66.81 5.15
N GLN A 137 -11.19 67.83 4.76
CA GLN A 137 -9.96 67.63 3.98
C GLN A 137 -8.75 67.21 4.85
N ASP A 138 -8.84 67.42 6.17
CA ASP A 138 -7.78 67.15 7.17
C ASP A 138 -7.66 65.67 7.57
N GLY A 139 -8.48 64.79 6.99
CA GLY A 139 -8.51 63.35 7.30
C GLY A 139 -9.44 62.99 8.48
N THR A 140 -10.07 63.95 9.15
CA THR A 140 -11.09 63.66 10.17
C THR A 140 -12.40 63.15 9.54
N THR A 141 -13.22 62.47 10.34
CA THR A 141 -14.43 61.78 9.86
C THR A 141 -15.71 62.62 9.92
N THR A 142 -15.69 63.76 10.62
CA THR A 142 -16.84 64.67 10.86
C THR A 142 -16.33 66.10 11.08
N PHE A 143 -17.09 67.11 10.66
CA PHE A 143 -16.80 68.51 10.98
C PHE A 143 -17.23 68.86 12.43
N GLU A 144 -16.46 69.73 13.09
CA GLU A 144 -16.73 70.22 14.46
C GLU A 144 -16.97 71.74 14.50
N LEU A 145 -18.10 72.13 15.10
CA LEU A 145 -18.42 73.51 15.49
C LEU A 145 -18.43 73.62 17.01
N GLN A 146 -17.48 74.38 17.56
CA GLN A 146 -17.40 74.74 18.98
C GLN A 146 -18.36 75.91 19.27
N LEU A 147 -19.04 75.85 20.41
CA LEU A 147 -20.08 76.80 20.83
C LEU A 147 -19.92 77.28 22.29
N ASP A 148 -19.08 76.62 23.08
CA ASP A 148 -18.70 77.00 24.46
C ASP A 148 -18.25 78.47 24.56
N ALA A 149 -17.49 78.94 23.57
CA ALA A 149 -17.04 80.33 23.46
C ALA A 149 -18.20 81.32 23.21
N CYS A 150 -19.31 80.87 22.62
CA CYS A 150 -20.46 81.72 22.29
C CYS A 150 -21.40 81.99 23.48
N VAL A 151 -21.31 81.18 24.53
CA VAL A 151 -22.16 81.24 25.73
C VAL A 151 -21.75 82.41 26.64
N SER A 152 -22.72 83.05 27.31
CA SER A 152 -22.49 84.12 28.28
C SER A 152 -21.64 83.71 29.50
N GLU A 153 -20.90 84.67 30.06
CA GLU A 153 -20.04 84.47 31.24
C GLU A 153 -20.83 84.15 32.53
N GLU A 154 -22.12 84.46 32.58
CA GLU A 154 -23.00 84.10 33.69
C GLU A 154 -23.38 82.62 33.64
N GLU A 155 -23.73 82.10 32.46
CA GLU A 155 -24.02 80.68 32.26
C GLU A 155 -22.75 79.82 32.44
N LYS A 156 -21.58 80.27 31.98
CA LYS A 156 -20.30 79.57 32.28
C LYS A 156 -20.05 79.42 33.78
N LYS A 157 -20.28 80.48 34.57
CA LYS A 157 -20.18 80.42 36.05
C LYS A 157 -21.23 79.51 36.68
N ARG A 158 -22.44 79.44 36.10
CA ARG A 158 -23.49 78.49 36.55
C ARG A 158 -23.07 77.04 36.29
N ARG A 159 -22.55 76.72 35.09
CA ARG A 159 -22.03 75.39 34.73
C ARG A 159 -20.90 74.95 35.67
N GLN A 160 -19.93 75.83 35.91
CA GLN A 160 -18.82 75.60 36.86
C GLN A 160 -19.31 75.22 38.26
N LYS A 161 -20.26 75.98 38.83
CA LYS A 161 -20.77 75.74 40.18
C LYS A 161 -21.51 74.39 40.31
N VAL A 162 -22.30 74.01 39.30
CA VAL A 162 -22.99 72.71 39.26
C VAL A 162 -21.99 71.55 39.19
N LEU A 163 -20.88 71.72 38.47
CA LEU A 163 -19.81 70.71 38.40
C LEU A 163 -19.12 70.51 39.76
N GLU A 164 -18.80 71.60 40.47
CA GLU A 164 -18.18 71.54 41.80
C GLU A 164 -19.05 70.88 42.87
N GLU A 165 -20.37 71.10 42.84
CA GLU A 165 -21.32 70.41 43.72
C GLU A 165 -21.43 68.92 43.39
N LYS A 166 -21.35 68.55 42.10
CA LYS A 166 -21.39 67.16 41.64
C LYS A 166 -20.14 66.37 42.03
N VAL A 167 -18.94 66.93 41.83
CA VAL A 167 -17.66 66.28 42.19
C VAL A 167 -17.60 65.97 43.69
N LYS A 168 -17.99 66.92 44.56
CA LYS A 168 -18.02 66.72 46.02
C LYS A 168 -18.94 65.58 46.46
N LYS A 169 -20.01 65.31 45.69
CA LYS A 169 -20.91 64.17 45.93
C LYS A 169 -20.30 62.84 45.49
N GLU A 170 -19.70 62.81 44.30
CA GLU A 170 -19.05 61.60 43.75
C GLU A 170 -17.82 61.16 44.58
N GLU A 171 -17.07 62.08 45.19
CA GLU A 171 -15.97 61.75 46.12
C GLU A 171 -16.45 61.09 47.41
N LEU A 172 -17.57 61.55 47.98
CA LEU A 172 -18.16 60.99 49.19
C LEU A 172 -18.69 59.57 48.94
N GLU A 173 -19.37 59.37 47.81
CA GLU A 173 -19.86 58.07 47.36
C GLU A 173 -18.71 57.09 47.06
N LYS A 174 -17.59 57.56 46.45
CA LYS A 174 -16.38 56.74 46.24
C LYS A 174 -15.77 56.23 47.54
N LYS A 175 -15.62 57.07 48.58
CA LYS A 175 -15.05 56.64 49.87
C LYS A 175 -15.89 55.54 50.53
N LEU A 176 -17.21 55.73 50.60
CA LEU A 176 -18.13 54.73 51.16
C LEU A 176 -18.16 53.43 50.35
N LYS A 177 -17.93 53.50 49.04
CA LYS A 177 -17.86 52.32 48.18
C LYS A 177 -16.57 51.51 48.42
N ILE A 178 -15.41 52.16 48.48
CA ILE A 178 -14.12 51.49 48.73
C ILE A 178 -14.11 50.78 50.08
N GLU A 179 -14.55 51.45 51.16
CA GLU A 179 -14.56 50.84 52.51
C GLU A 179 -15.52 49.64 52.61
N LYS A 180 -16.54 49.59 51.75
CA LYS A 180 -17.45 48.45 51.62
C LYS A 180 -16.82 47.32 50.78
N GLU A 181 -16.18 47.65 49.66
CA GLU A 181 -15.50 46.70 48.80
C GLU A 181 -14.32 46.01 49.50
N GLU A 182 -13.56 46.71 50.36
CA GLU A 182 -12.50 46.09 51.18
C GLU A 182 -13.07 45.11 52.22
N LYS A 183 -14.20 45.45 52.86
CA LYS A 183 -14.90 44.53 53.80
C LYS A 183 -15.44 43.30 53.06
N GLU A 184 -16.12 43.47 51.92
CA GLU A 184 -16.58 42.36 51.10
C GLU A 184 -15.42 41.49 50.57
N LYS A 185 -14.27 42.09 50.25
CA LYS A 185 -13.08 41.37 49.81
C LYS A 185 -12.46 40.54 50.95
N ALA A 186 -12.28 41.13 52.13
CA ALA A 186 -11.78 40.40 53.30
C ALA A 186 -12.74 39.28 53.76
N GLU A 187 -14.05 39.46 53.59
CA GLU A 187 -15.05 38.43 53.89
C GLU A 187 -15.08 37.32 52.83
N LYS A 188 -14.89 37.65 51.54
CA LYS A 188 -14.65 36.68 50.47
C LYS A 188 -13.37 35.88 50.68
N GLU A 189 -12.26 36.53 51.03
CA GLU A 189 -10.98 35.85 51.33
C GLU A 189 -11.11 34.90 52.52
N LYS A 190 -11.83 35.28 53.59
CA LYS A 190 -12.18 34.37 54.69
C LYS A 190 -13.03 33.19 54.23
N LYS A 191 -14.06 33.40 53.41
CA LYS A 191 -14.89 32.32 52.85
C LYS A 191 -14.08 31.37 51.96
N ILE A 192 -13.22 31.88 51.09
CA ILE A 192 -12.35 31.08 50.22
C ILE A 192 -11.39 30.23 51.07
N LYS A 193 -10.76 30.82 52.09
CA LYS A 193 -9.82 30.11 52.96
C LYS A 193 -10.50 29.01 53.80
N LEU A 194 -11.71 29.27 54.29
CA LEU A 194 -12.56 28.28 54.97
C LEU A 194 -13.01 27.16 54.02
N GLU A 195 -13.36 27.47 52.78
CA GLU A 195 -13.79 26.47 51.79
C GLU A 195 -12.63 25.56 51.34
N ILE A 196 -11.40 26.09 51.26
CA ILE A 196 -10.19 25.29 51.04
C ILE A 196 -9.97 24.32 52.22
N GLU A 197 -10.04 24.81 53.47
CA GLU A 197 -9.89 23.96 54.67
C GLU A 197 -10.99 22.87 54.75
N ASN A 198 -12.22 23.21 54.35
CA ASN A 198 -13.34 22.26 54.25
C ASN A 198 -13.18 21.28 53.08
N ARG A 199 -12.49 21.66 52.00
CA ARG A 199 -12.17 20.77 50.87
C ARG A 199 -11.11 19.74 51.27
N GLU A 200 -10.06 20.16 51.98
CA GLU A 200 -9.03 19.25 52.47
C GLU A 200 -9.62 18.20 53.42
N LYS A 201 -10.47 18.60 54.38
CA LYS A 201 -11.20 17.68 55.27
C LYS A 201 -12.06 16.67 54.50
N ARG A 202 -12.92 17.14 53.58
CA ARG A 202 -13.74 16.26 52.71
C ARG A 202 -12.89 15.29 51.88
N LYS A 203 -11.68 15.69 51.48
CA LYS A 203 -10.75 14.81 50.75
C LYS A 203 -10.15 13.74 51.66
N GLU A 204 -9.71 14.09 52.87
CA GLU A 204 -9.22 13.12 53.85
C GLU A 204 -10.30 12.10 54.22
N GLU A 205 -11.55 12.53 54.35
CA GLU A 205 -12.70 11.66 54.62
C GLU A 205 -13.03 10.75 53.42
N CYS A 206 -12.95 11.24 52.17
CA CYS A 206 -13.04 10.42 50.97
C CYS A 206 -11.94 9.35 50.91
N GLU A 207 -10.68 9.73 51.15
CA GLU A 207 -9.57 8.77 51.20
C GLU A 207 -9.75 7.74 52.32
N LYS A 208 -10.26 8.15 53.48
CA LYS A 208 -10.56 7.27 54.62
C LYS A 208 -11.65 6.24 54.28
N TYR A 209 -12.71 6.65 53.58
CA TYR A 209 -13.79 5.77 53.11
C TYR A 209 -13.25 4.71 52.13
N VAL A 210 -12.44 5.11 51.15
CA VAL A 210 -11.82 4.17 50.18
C VAL A 210 -10.87 3.19 50.88
N ARG A 211 -10.06 3.66 51.85
CA ARG A 211 -9.17 2.81 52.65
C ARG A 211 -9.89 1.77 53.53
N GLU A 212 -11.20 1.93 53.75
CA GLU A 212 -12.01 0.92 54.47
C GLU A 212 -12.38 -0.25 53.56
N PHE A 213 -12.69 0.00 52.28
CA PHE A 213 -12.84 -1.05 51.27
C PHE A 213 -11.52 -1.78 51.00
N GLU A 214 -10.38 -1.06 50.90
CA GLU A 214 -9.05 -1.65 50.69
C GLU A 214 -8.61 -2.60 51.83
N LYS A 215 -9.15 -2.44 53.04
CA LYS A 215 -8.93 -3.41 54.14
C LYS A 215 -9.70 -4.71 53.90
N ASN A 216 -10.94 -4.62 53.41
CA ASN A 216 -11.86 -5.75 53.33
C ASN A 216 -11.83 -6.48 51.97
N ALA A 217 -11.35 -5.84 50.90
CA ALA A 217 -11.30 -6.38 49.54
C ALA A 217 -9.95 -6.10 48.83
N GLU A 218 -9.63 -6.91 47.83
CA GLU A 218 -8.55 -6.69 46.84
C GLU A 218 -9.06 -5.67 45.82
N VAL A 219 -8.25 -4.66 45.47
CA VAL A 219 -8.61 -3.67 44.44
C VAL A 219 -7.97 -4.09 43.12
N CYS A 220 -8.78 -4.27 42.07
CA CYS A 220 -8.28 -4.72 40.76
C CYS A 220 -7.83 -3.57 39.85
N ASP A 221 -8.57 -2.45 39.85
CA ASP A 221 -8.24 -1.20 39.16
C ASP A 221 -8.78 -0.02 39.99
N LYS A 222 -8.17 1.17 39.83
CA LYS A 222 -8.47 2.38 40.60
C LYS A 222 -8.12 3.64 39.81
N GLN A 223 -9.14 4.30 39.27
CA GLN A 223 -9.03 5.63 38.66
C GLN A 223 -9.26 6.71 39.71
N VAL A 224 -8.31 7.64 39.85
CA VAL A 224 -8.44 8.84 40.70
C VAL A 224 -8.44 10.08 39.81
N MET A 225 -9.57 10.76 39.72
CA MET A 225 -9.77 11.95 38.91
C MET A 225 -9.93 13.16 39.81
N ARG A 226 -9.13 14.20 39.55
CA ARG A 226 -9.12 15.45 40.31
C ARG A 226 -9.63 16.56 39.40
N TYR A 227 -10.67 17.26 39.85
CA TYR A 227 -11.25 18.42 39.18
C TYR A 227 -10.95 19.69 39.99
N ASP A 228 -11.11 20.86 39.37
CA ASP A 228 -10.83 22.14 40.02
C ASP A 228 -11.69 22.38 41.28
N SER A 229 -12.84 21.71 41.41
CA SER A 229 -13.79 21.87 42.52
C SER A 229 -14.04 20.60 43.36
N PHE A 230 -13.71 19.39 42.89
CA PHE A 230 -13.98 18.13 43.60
C PHE A 230 -13.03 17.00 43.16
N ASP A 231 -13.00 15.90 43.90
CA ASP A 231 -12.32 14.64 43.53
C ASP A 231 -13.36 13.53 43.28
N LEU A 232 -13.05 12.65 42.33
CA LEU A 232 -13.83 11.46 41.97
C LEU A 232 -12.92 10.24 41.96
N ILE A 233 -13.28 9.21 42.71
CA ILE A 233 -12.55 7.96 42.82
C ILE A 233 -13.45 6.83 42.35
N VAL A 234 -12.99 6.06 41.36
CA VAL A 234 -13.69 4.91 40.78
C VAL A 234 -12.77 3.70 40.88
N PHE A 235 -13.23 2.64 41.54
CA PHE A 235 -12.39 1.48 41.81
C PHE A 235 -13.19 0.17 41.84
N GLY A 236 -12.56 -0.91 41.38
CA GLY A 236 -13.12 -2.25 41.35
C GLY A 236 -12.61 -3.09 42.53
N VAL A 237 -13.50 -3.84 43.19
CA VAL A 237 -13.17 -4.65 44.37
C VAL A 237 -13.54 -6.14 44.19
N ARG A 238 -12.63 -7.02 44.62
CA ARG A 238 -12.79 -8.49 44.64
C ARG A 238 -12.51 -9.06 46.05
N PRO A 239 -13.09 -10.20 46.45
CA PRO A 239 -12.74 -10.87 47.71
C PRO A 239 -11.29 -11.41 47.70
N LYS A 240 -10.51 -11.11 48.75
CA LYS A 240 -9.05 -11.38 48.85
C LYS A 240 -8.59 -12.85 48.75
N ASN A 241 -9.51 -13.80 48.66
CA ASN A 241 -9.24 -15.25 48.73
C ASN A 241 -9.69 -16.01 47.45
N GLN A 242 -9.80 -15.33 46.30
CA GLN A 242 -10.14 -15.94 45.01
C GLN A 242 -8.90 -16.52 44.32
N SER A 243 -9.06 -17.65 43.61
CA SER A 243 -8.01 -18.18 42.72
C SER A 243 -7.92 -17.37 41.42
N GLU A 244 -6.79 -17.45 40.72
CA GLU A 244 -6.60 -16.73 39.44
C GLU A 244 -7.65 -17.12 38.38
N GLU A 245 -8.08 -18.39 38.35
CA GLU A 245 -9.19 -18.86 37.49
C GLU A 245 -10.54 -18.19 37.84
N GLN A 246 -10.76 -17.84 39.12
CA GLN A 246 -11.94 -17.09 39.57
C GLN A 246 -11.82 -15.59 39.26
N LYS A 247 -10.61 -15.02 39.31
CA LYS A 247 -10.35 -13.61 38.95
C LYS A 247 -10.64 -13.32 37.47
N CYS A 248 -10.29 -14.25 36.57
CA CYS A 248 -10.59 -14.13 35.14
C CYS A 248 -12.07 -14.38 34.78
N THR A 249 -12.86 -15.01 35.66
CA THR A 249 -14.25 -15.40 35.35
C THR A 249 -15.32 -14.52 36.02
N ILE A 250 -15.00 -13.84 37.13
CA ILE A 250 -15.96 -13.03 37.90
C ILE A 250 -15.57 -11.55 37.83
N PRO A 251 -16.43 -10.65 37.29
CA PRO A 251 -16.17 -9.21 37.31
C PRO A 251 -16.20 -8.67 38.75
N ALA A 252 -15.30 -7.72 39.03
CA ALA A 252 -15.27 -6.99 40.30
C ALA A 252 -16.54 -6.15 40.50
N ALA A 253 -16.96 -5.99 41.76
CA ALA A 253 -17.96 -4.99 42.13
C ALA A 253 -17.34 -3.59 42.05
N VAL A 254 -18.11 -2.58 41.65
CA VAL A 254 -17.59 -1.23 41.39
C VAL A 254 -18.06 -0.23 42.44
N GLN A 255 -17.14 0.57 42.94
CA GLN A 255 -17.39 1.68 43.86
C GLN A 255 -17.05 3.00 43.18
N VAL A 256 -18.01 3.93 43.20
CA VAL A 256 -17.86 5.30 42.68
C VAL A 256 -18.08 6.28 43.83
N VAL A 257 -17.07 7.07 44.19
CA VAL A 257 -17.07 7.94 45.40
C VAL A 257 -16.61 9.34 45.04
N THR A 258 -17.30 10.37 45.53
CA THR A 258 -16.94 11.78 45.29
C THR A 258 -17.31 12.70 46.47
N ASN A 259 -16.56 13.79 46.62
CA ASN A 259 -16.86 14.90 47.54
C ASN A 259 -17.59 16.09 46.86
N LEU A 260 -18.20 15.88 45.68
CA LEU A 260 -18.96 16.90 44.96
C LEU A 260 -20.25 17.29 45.70
N THR A 261 -20.19 18.36 46.47
CA THR A 261 -21.33 18.94 47.18
C THR A 261 -22.01 20.06 46.37
N ARG A 262 -23.02 19.70 45.57
CA ARG A 262 -24.04 20.68 45.11
C ARG A 262 -25.26 20.63 46.03
N GLY A 263 -25.89 21.79 46.25
CA GLY A 263 -26.76 22.06 47.40
C GLY A 263 -28.15 21.43 47.32
N GLY A 264 -28.22 20.11 47.43
CA GLY A 264 -29.46 19.32 47.28
C GLY A 264 -29.71 18.83 45.85
N ASP A 265 -28.95 19.33 44.87
CA ASP A 265 -29.08 18.90 43.47
C ASP A 265 -28.78 17.40 43.30
N PRO A 266 -29.56 16.67 42.48
CA PRO A 266 -29.35 15.25 42.21
C PRO A 266 -28.12 15.06 41.33
N LEU A 267 -27.06 14.44 41.86
CA LEU A 267 -25.93 13.98 41.06
C LEU A 267 -26.25 12.59 40.49
N ILE A 268 -25.99 12.39 39.20
CA ILE A 268 -26.32 11.16 38.47
C ILE A 268 -25.04 10.55 37.90
N LEU A 269 -24.85 9.26 38.14
CA LEU A 269 -23.88 8.42 37.46
C LEU A 269 -24.53 7.88 36.18
N HIS A 270 -24.10 8.35 35.02
CA HIS A 270 -24.46 7.72 33.74
C HIS A 270 -23.44 6.63 33.46
N TRP A 271 -23.85 5.36 33.38
CA TRP A 271 -22.92 4.24 33.25
C TRP A 271 -23.46 3.09 32.40
N GLY A 272 -22.53 2.27 31.92
CA GLY A 272 -22.77 1.01 31.22
C GLY A 272 -21.59 0.07 31.38
N VAL A 273 -21.60 -1.05 30.66
CA VAL A 273 -20.51 -2.03 30.68
C VAL A 273 -19.92 -2.23 29.29
N LYS A 274 -18.61 -2.49 29.21
CA LYS A 274 -17.99 -3.10 28.03
C LYS A 274 -18.07 -4.62 28.21
N ILE A 275 -18.73 -5.30 27.28
CA ILE A 275 -18.87 -6.76 27.28
C ILE A 275 -17.85 -7.34 26.29
N GLU A 276 -16.92 -8.16 26.79
CA GLU A 276 -15.91 -8.83 25.97
C GLU A 276 -15.23 -7.87 24.96
N ARG A 277 -15.20 -8.23 23.67
CA ARG A 277 -14.74 -7.38 22.56
C ARG A 277 -15.94 -6.85 21.74
N LYS A 278 -17.04 -6.49 22.41
CA LYS A 278 -18.25 -5.90 21.79
C LYS A 278 -18.18 -4.37 21.87
N LYS A 279 -18.58 -3.74 20.77
CA LYS A 279 -18.40 -2.32 20.45
C LYS A 279 -19.15 -1.37 21.38
N GLY A 280 -18.40 -0.69 22.25
CA GLY A 280 -18.87 0.45 23.04
C GLY A 280 -19.70 0.12 24.29
N TRP A 281 -20.48 1.11 24.75
CA TRP A 281 -21.33 1.00 25.94
C TRP A 281 -22.51 0.05 25.70
N VAL A 282 -22.69 -0.92 26.60
CA VAL A 282 -23.85 -1.83 26.64
C VAL A 282 -24.67 -1.57 27.91
N GLU A 283 -26.00 -1.51 27.76
CA GLU A 283 -26.92 -1.37 28.89
C GLU A 283 -26.92 -2.68 29.71
N PRO A 284 -26.54 -2.66 30.99
CA PRO A 284 -26.58 -3.87 31.83
C PRO A 284 -28.04 -4.32 32.02
N ALA A 285 -28.28 -5.62 32.11
CA ALA A 285 -29.63 -6.13 32.38
C ALA A 285 -30.13 -5.68 33.77
N LYS A 286 -31.46 -5.55 33.93
CA LYS A 286 -32.11 -4.98 35.13
C LYS A 286 -31.79 -5.65 36.46
N GLU A 287 -31.33 -6.90 36.43
CA GLU A 287 -30.88 -7.67 37.60
C GLU A 287 -29.50 -7.25 38.14
N PHE A 288 -28.73 -6.47 37.36
CA PHE A 288 -27.45 -5.87 37.75
C PHE A 288 -27.58 -4.38 38.11
N TRP A 289 -28.79 -3.83 38.17
CA TRP A 289 -29.01 -2.43 38.49
C TRP A 289 -28.98 -2.21 40.02
N PRO A 290 -28.18 -1.27 40.54
CA PRO A 290 -28.29 -0.85 41.94
C PRO A 290 -29.58 -0.04 42.16
N PRO A 291 -29.99 0.21 43.42
CA PRO A 291 -31.13 1.07 43.74
C PRO A 291 -31.05 2.45 43.06
N ASN A 292 -32.21 3.05 42.77
CA ASN A 292 -32.33 4.37 42.13
C ASN A 292 -31.71 4.46 40.73
N THR A 293 -31.81 3.38 39.94
CA THR A 293 -31.35 3.30 38.55
C THR A 293 -32.51 3.35 37.54
N VAL A 294 -32.36 4.14 36.48
CA VAL A 294 -33.30 4.24 35.35
C VAL A 294 -32.59 4.05 34.00
N PRO A 295 -33.25 3.49 32.96
CA PRO A 295 -32.66 3.39 31.62
C PRO A 295 -32.65 4.76 30.93
N LYS A 296 -31.72 4.99 30.00
CA LYS A 296 -31.61 6.29 29.31
C LYS A 296 -31.81 6.21 27.79
N ASP A 297 -31.06 5.36 27.10
CA ASP A 297 -30.88 5.43 25.64
C ASP A 297 -30.70 4.08 24.94
N GLY A 298 -30.82 2.95 25.66
CA GLY A 298 -30.57 1.61 25.13
C GLY A 298 -29.09 1.19 25.13
N LYS A 299 -28.19 2.02 25.67
CA LYS A 299 -26.74 1.75 25.80
C LYS A 299 -26.22 1.97 27.22
N ALA A 300 -26.92 2.80 28.00
CA ALA A 300 -26.49 3.22 29.32
C ALA A 300 -27.68 3.47 30.25
N VAL A 301 -27.42 3.28 31.53
CA VAL A 301 -28.34 3.58 32.63
C VAL A 301 -27.93 4.85 33.36
N GLN A 302 -28.80 5.35 34.23
CA GLN A 302 -28.56 6.49 35.10
C GLN A 302 -28.91 6.12 36.54
N THR A 303 -27.91 6.06 37.41
CA THR A 303 -28.05 5.79 38.85
C THR A 303 -27.86 7.07 39.64
N GLN A 304 -28.76 7.39 40.56
CA GLN A 304 -28.60 8.55 41.44
C GLN A 304 -27.60 8.27 42.58
N PHE A 305 -26.68 9.20 42.82
CA PHE A 305 -25.76 9.15 43.96
C PHE A 305 -26.50 9.27 45.29
N VAL A 306 -26.01 8.55 46.31
CA VAL A 306 -26.50 8.63 47.69
C VAL A 306 -25.44 9.30 48.58
N ASP A 307 -25.87 10.20 49.46
CA ASP A 307 -25.01 10.79 50.49
C ASP A 307 -24.67 9.72 51.56
N VAL A 308 -23.41 9.30 51.63
CA VAL A 308 -22.93 8.21 52.54
C VAL A 308 -22.20 8.74 53.78
N ALA A 309 -21.67 9.96 53.72
CA ALA A 309 -21.15 10.71 54.85
C ALA A 309 -21.33 12.22 54.60
N GLN A 310 -21.02 13.07 55.58
CA GLN A 310 -21.28 14.50 55.49
C GLN A 310 -20.42 15.17 54.39
N GLY A 311 -21.02 15.36 53.20
CA GLY A 311 -20.32 15.90 52.03
C GLY A 311 -19.62 14.84 51.16
N ILE A 312 -19.93 13.55 51.34
CA ILE A 312 -19.45 12.45 50.50
C ILE A 312 -20.63 11.71 49.89
N ARG A 313 -20.60 11.57 48.57
CA ARG A 313 -21.58 10.87 47.74
C ARG A 313 -20.97 9.62 47.15
N ALA A 314 -21.72 8.52 47.13
CA ALA A 314 -21.28 7.28 46.51
C ALA A 314 -22.39 6.56 45.73
N VAL A 315 -21.95 5.65 44.84
CA VAL A 315 -22.75 4.58 44.23
C VAL A 315 -21.97 3.28 44.39
N SER A 316 -22.64 2.25 44.93
CA SER A 316 -22.16 0.86 44.99
C SER A 316 -22.83 0.05 43.89
N ILE A 317 -22.04 -0.70 43.12
CA ILE A 317 -22.52 -1.60 42.07
C ILE A 317 -22.03 -3.00 42.42
N ASP A 318 -22.83 -3.69 43.22
CA ASP A 318 -22.46 -4.93 43.91
C ASP A 318 -22.31 -6.15 42.96
N LYS A 319 -22.84 -6.04 41.74
CA LYS A 319 -22.79 -7.05 40.67
C LYS A 319 -22.72 -6.40 39.30
N LEU A 320 -21.96 -7.00 38.39
CA LEU A 320 -21.97 -6.71 36.96
C LEU A 320 -22.32 -7.99 36.18
N PRO A 321 -22.77 -7.88 34.91
CA PRO A 321 -22.98 -9.05 34.04
C PRO A 321 -21.72 -9.92 33.96
N PRO A 322 -21.80 -11.26 34.06
CA PRO A 322 -20.64 -12.15 34.07
C PRO A 322 -19.65 -11.93 32.91
N GLU A 323 -20.17 -11.53 31.74
CA GLU A 323 -19.46 -11.24 30.51
C GLU A 323 -18.82 -9.83 30.42
N ALA A 324 -19.04 -8.96 31.43
CA ALA A 324 -18.44 -7.64 31.49
C ALA A 324 -16.93 -7.72 31.73
N VAL A 325 -16.15 -6.97 30.91
CA VAL A 325 -14.69 -6.81 31.07
C VAL A 325 -14.33 -5.44 31.64
N GLY A 326 -15.10 -4.41 31.29
CA GLY A 326 -14.89 -3.04 31.75
C GLY A 326 -16.18 -2.36 32.18
N PHE A 327 -16.04 -1.39 33.07
CA PHE A 327 -17.08 -0.46 33.49
C PHE A 327 -16.84 0.91 32.83
N LEU A 328 -17.89 1.51 32.29
CA LEU A 328 -17.87 2.78 31.56
C LEU A 328 -18.81 3.79 32.23
N ALA A 329 -18.35 5.02 32.49
CA ALA A 329 -19.17 6.03 33.13
C ALA A 329 -18.84 7.49 32.78
N VAL A 330 -19.82 8.37 32.96
CA VAL A 330 -19.72 9.84 32.94
C VAL A 330 -20.62 10.41 34.05
N LEU A 331 -20.24 11.53 34.67
CA LEU A 331 -21.12 12.21 35.63
C LEU A 331 -22.08 13.17 34.92
N PHE A 332 -23.34 13.18 35.35
CA PHE A 332 -24.36 14.11 34.89
C PHE A 332 -24.96 14.89 36.07
N ALA A 333 -24.98 16.21 35.95
CA ALA A 333 -25.62 17.13 36.88
C ALA A 333 -26.74 17.88 36.11
N PRO A 334 -28.02 17.60 36.42
CA PRO A 334 -29.14 18.34 35.85
C PRO A 334 -29.03 19.85 36.13
N PRO A 335 -29.56 20.72 35.25
CA PRO A 335 -30.42 20.39 34.11
C PRO A 335 -29.70 19.87 32.86
N SER A 336 -28.40 20.17 32.64
CA SER A 336 -27.72 19.85 31.36
C SER A 336 -26.18 19.72 31.44
N GLU A 337 -25.59 19.62 32.63
CA GLU A 337 -24.13 19.65 32.78
C GLU A 337 -23.54 18.22 32.79
N TRP A 338 -22.72 17.91 31.79
CA TRP A 338 -21.97 16.65 31.69
C TRP A 338 -20.52 16.87 32.12
N ILE A 339 -20.01 16.00 33.00
CA ILE A 339 -18.64 16.10 33.53
C ILE A 339 -17.88 14.81 33.15
N ASN A 340 -17.07 14.96 32.10
CA ASN A 340 -16.19 13.92 31.53
C ASN A 340 -14.91 13.76 32.36
N LYS A 341 -14.08 12.76 32.05
CA LYS A 341 -12.75 12.57 32.65
C LYS A 341 -11.85 13.81 32.41
N PRO A 342 -10.97 14.22 33.35
CA PRO A 342 -9.99 15.28 33.09
C PRO A 342 -9.08 14.91 31.90
N GLY A 343 -9.02 15.79 30.90
CA GLY A 343 -8.40 15.51 29.59
C GLY A 343 -9.39 15.08 28.50
N GLY A 344 -10.66 14.82 28.84
CA GLY A 344 -11.72 14.38 27.93
C GLY A 344 -11.93 12.86 27.94
N GLY A 345 -13.04 12.44 27.33
CA GLY A 345 -13.45 11.03 27.23
C GLY A 345 -14.14 10.48 28.48
N ASP A 346 -14.52 9.21 28.37
CA ASP A 346 -15.27 8.47 29.39
C ASP A 346 -14.37 8.00 30.54
N ILE A 347 -14.99 7.70 31.68
CA ILE A 347 -14.35 6.97 32.77
C ILE A 347 -14.39 5.49 32.42
N PHE A 348 -13.23 4.90 32.16
CA PHE A 348 -13.07 3.44 32.02
C PHE A 348 -12.38 2.85 33.25
N LEU A 349 -12.86 1.69 33.70
CA LEU A 349 -12.29 0.88 34.78
C LEU A 349 -12.30 -0.60 34.37
N SER A 350 -11.19 -1.30 34.51
CA SER A 350 -11.13 -2.76 34.31
C SER A 350 -11.78 -3.50 35.49
N VAL A 351 -12.70 -4.43 35.20
CA VAL A 351 -13.41 -5.21 36.23
C VAL A 351 -13.14 -6.71 36.15
N ARG A 352 -12.84 -7.25 34.96
CA ARG A 352 -12.52 -8.67 34.74
C ARG A 352 -11.33 -8.75 33.79
N ASP A 353 -10.34 -9.57 34.17
CA ASP A 353 -9.14 -9.74 33.37
C ASP A 353 -9.49 -10.43 32.03
N VAL A 354 -9.10 -9.80 30.92
CA VAL A 354 -9.47 -10.25 29.59
C VAL A 354 -8.56 -11.41 29.19
N PRO A 355 -9.08 -12.59 28.77
CA PRO A 355 -8.24 -13.63 28.21
C PRO A 355 -7.63 -13.14 26.89
N PRO A 356 -6.34 -13.43 26.60
CA PRO A 356 -5.65 -12.90 25.42
C PRO A 356 -6.35 -13.23 24.10
N LEU A 357 -5.98 -12.52 23.05
CA LEU A 357 -6.53 -12.73 21.71
C LEU A 357 -6.27 -14.19 21.25
N PRO A 358 -7.28 -14.92 20.74
CA PRO A 358 -7.08 -16.29 20.25
C PRO A 358 -6.03 -16.35 19.13
N GLY A 359 -5.06 -17.25 19.28
CA GLY A 359 -3.85 -17.32 18.45
C GLY A 359 -2.61 -16.69 19.10
N LEU A 360 -2.78 -15.87 20.15
CA LEU A 360 -1.66 -15.29 20.89
C LEU A 360 -1.18 -16.25 22.01
N ASP A 361 -0.09 -16.97 21.73
CA ASP A 361 0.53 -17.92 22.66
C ASP A 361 1.22 -17.26 23.86
N LYS A 362 1.45 -18.06 24.92
CA LYS A 362 2.06 -17.62 26.19
C LYS A 362 3.55 -17.22 26.11
N GLU A 363 4.17 -17.25 24.93
CA GLU A 363 5.58 -16.82 24.74
C GLU A 363 5.73 -15.38 24.24
N VAL A 364 4.63 -14.69 23.89
CA VAL A 364 4.65 -13.30 23.38
C VAL A 364 4.78 -12.28 24.53
N SER A 365 5.51 -11.18 24.31
CA SER A 365 5.64 -10.08 25.27
C SER A 365 4.29 -9.49 25.73
N GLN A 366 4.25 -9.04 26.99
CA GLN A 366 3.08 -8.36 27.56
C GLN A 366 2.78 -7.02 26.86
N ALA A 367 3.81 -6.31 26.39
CA ALA A 367 3.62 -5.05 25.66
C ALA A 367 3.03 -5.31 24.27
N ALA A 368 3.55 -6.30 23.54
CA ALA A 368 2.98 -6.73 22.26
C ALA A 368 1.52 -7.20 22.43
N SER A 369 1.22 -7.96 23.49
CA SER A 369 -0.15 -8.38 23.83
C SER A 369 -1.11 -7.19 24.03
N GLN A 370 -0.69 -6.16 24.77
CA GLN A 370 -1.48 -4.95 25.01
C GLN A 370 -1.63 -4.09 23.75
N ILE A 371 -0.59 -4.04 22.91
CA ILE A 371 -0.62 -3.37 21.61
C ILE A 371 -1.63 -4.08 20.69
N ALA A 372 -1.62 -5.41 20.61
CA ALA A 372 -2.54 -6.19 19.81
C ALA A 372 -4.01 -5.93 20.18
N GLU A 373 -4.35 -5.94 21.47
CA GLU A 373 -5.70 -5.58 21.92
C GLU A 373 -6.07 -4.13 21.58
N GLY A 374 -5.14 -3.19 21.76
CA GLY A 374 -5.34 -1.78 21.39
C GLY A 374 -5.50 -1.54 19.88
N ILE A 375 -4.84 -2.34 19.05
CA ILE A 375 -5.00 -2.35 17.59
C ILE A 375 -6.38 -2.92 17.24
N VAL A 376 -6.74 -4.10 17.76
CA VAL A 376 -8.03 -4.76 17.46
C VAL A 376 -9.22 -3.91 17.91
N GLU A 377 -9.15 -3.24 19.07
CA GLU A 377 -10.18 -2.29 19.51
C GLU A 377 -10.35 -1.14 18.51
N ARG A 378 -9.25 -0.53 18.04
CA ARG A 378 -9.32 0.59 17.09
C ARG A 378 -9.77 0.15 15.70
N GLU A 379 -9.20 -0.93 15.19
CA GLU A 379 -9.52 -1.46 13.86
C GLU A 379 -10.93 -2.03 13.77
N MET A 380 -11.47 -2.65 14.83
CA MET A 380 -12.79 -3.32 14.76
C MET A 380 -13.90 -2.54 15.47
N GLU A 381 -13.64 -1.86 16.59
CA GLU A 381 -14.67 -1.18 17.37
C GLU A 381 -14.87 0.30 17.01
N TYR A 382 -13.94 1.02 16.38
CA TYR A 382 -14.16 2.45 16.11
C TYR A 382 -15.24 2.70 15.04
N GLY A 383 -16.00 3.79 15.19
CA GLY A 383 -17.06 4.18 14.26
C GLY A 383 -16.53 4.87 13.00
N SER A 384 -15.47 5.65 13.17
CA SER A 384 -14.75 6.38 12.12
C SER A 384 -13.26 6.05 12.22
N TRP A 385 -12.64 5.57 11.15
CA TRP A 385 -11.24 5.13 11.13
C TRP A 385 -10.67 5.19 9.71
N THR A 386 -9.43 5.63 9.52
CA THR A 386 -8.80 5.78 8.19
C THR A 386 -7.30 5.55 8.24
N LEU A 387 -6.63 5.41 7.09
CA LEU A 387 -5.17 5.28 7.01
C LEU A 387 -4.42 6.41 7.76
N MET A 388 -4.95 7.64 7.79
CA MET A 388 -4.37 8.75 8.55
C MET A 388 -4.38 8.47 10.07
N HIS A 389 -5.49 7.94 10.59
CA HIS A 389 -5.62 7.53 11.98
C HIS A 389 -4.73 6.31 12.31
N ARG A 390 -4.65 5.33 11.39
CA ARG A 390 -3.79 4.14 11.49
C ARG A 390 -2.31 4.53 11.62
N TYR A 391 -1.78 5.31 10.68
CA TYR A 391 -0.39 5.78 10.71
C TYR A 391 -0.11 6.70 11.90
N GLY A 392 -1.03 7.61 12.24
CA GLY A 392 -0.91 8.48 13.41
C GLY A 392 -0.90 7.70 14.74
N HIS A 393 -1.68 6.62 14.85
CA HIS A 393 -1.66 5.77 16.03
C HIS A 393 -0.40 4.90 16.11
N ALA A 394 0.05 4.31 15.01
CA ALA A 394 1.33 3.57 14.96
C ALA A 394 2.52 4.49 15.32
N GLN A 395 2.54 5.72 14.79
CA GLN A 395 3.50 6.75 15.18
C GLN A 395 3.42 7.08 16.68
N HIS A 396 2.23 7.16 17.26
CA HIS A 396 2.03 7.41 18.68
C HIS A 396 2.53 6.25 19.56
N LEU A 397 2.27 4.99 19.20
CA LEU A 397 2.74 3.83 19.96
C LEU A 397 4.28 3.76 20.01
N ILE A 398 4.96 4.03 18.90
CA ILE A 398 6.43 4.08 18.85
C ILE A 398 6.97 5.35 19.53
N GLY A 399 6.32 6.50 19.33
CA GLY A 399 6.76 7.79 19.86
C GLY A 399 6.52 7.98 21.37
N SER A 400 5.57 7.25 21.96
CA SER A 400 5.31 7.23 23.40
C SER A 400 6.16 6.21 24.17
N GLY A 401 6.87 5.31 23.47
CA GLY A 401 7.62 4.22 24.08
C GLY A 401 6.78 3.00 24.49
N ALA A 402 5.54 2.89 24.02
CA ALA A 402 4.73 1.67 24.19
C ALA A 402 5.34 0.50 23.41
N VAL A 403 5.86 0.76 22.20
CA VAL A 403 6.81 -0.13 21.53
C VAL A 403 8.20 0.14 22.12
N SER A 404 8.71 -0.81 22.92
CA SER A 404 10.03 -0.71 23.53
C SER A 404 11.15 -1.03 22.53
N ASP A 405 12.32 -0.41 22.70
CA ASP A 405 13.39 -0.43 21.70
C ASP A 405 14.11 -1.80 21.59
N ASP A 406 14.13 -2.59 22.67
CA ASP A 406 14.60 -3.98 22.67
C ASP A 406 13.47 -5.03 22.47
N ASP A 407 12.20 -4.62 22.48
CA ASP A 407 11.05 -5.56 22.39
C ASP A 407 10.75 -5.95 20.94
N THR A 408 11.37 -7.05 20.50
CA THR A 408 11.24 -7.58 19.15
C THR A 408 9.81 -8.04 18.83
N ASP A 409 9.02 -8.45 19.83
CA ASP A 409 7.62 -8.83 19.62
C ASP A 409 6.79 -7.58 19.27
N ALA A 410 6.93 -6.50 20.04
CA ALA A 410 6.21 -5.25 19.79
C ALA A 410 6.57 -4.61 18.43
N TRP A 411 7.80 -4.82 17.94
CA TRP A 411 8.21 -4.43 16.59
C TRP A 411 7.68 -5.35 15.49
N ALA A 412 7.46 -6.65 15.76
CA ALA A 412 6.84 -7.56 14.81
C ALA A 412 5.33 -7.31 14.69
N GLU A 413 4.65 -7.01 15.79
CA GLU A 413 3.23 -6.62 15.84
C GLU A 413 2.94 -5.39 14.95
N MET A 414 3.83 -4.38 14.98
CA MET A 414 3.77 -3.23 14.06
C MET A 414 3.86 -3.64 12.58
N TYR A 415 4.74 -4.60 12.24
CA TYR A 415 4.83 -5.12 10.88
C TYR A 415 3.56 -5.87 10.48
N VAL A 416 3.08 -6.80 11.31
CA VAL A 416 1.88 -7.62 11.02
C VAL A 416 0.65 -6.73 10.78
N TRP A 417 0.43 -5.73 11.63
CA TRP A 417 -0.67 -4.77 11.46
C TRP A 417 -0.56 -3.95 10.16
N MET A 418 0.62 -3.39 9.85
CA MET A 418 0.82 -2.66 8.60
C MET A 418 0.72 -3.58 7.36
N ARG A 419 1.14 -4.83 7.47
CA ARG A 419 1.05 -5.83 6.39
C ARG A 419 -0.39 -6.26 6.14
N TYR A 420 -1.23 -6.48 7.17
CA TYR A 420 -2.68 -6.69 6.97
C TYR A 420 -3.39 -5.46 6.40
N SER A 421 -2.93 -4.24 6.73
CA SER A 421 -3.38 -3.02 6.05
C SER A 421 -2.96 -3.00 4.58
N GLN A 422 -1.74 -3.40 4.23
CA GLN A 422 -1.27 -3.48 2.84
C GLN A 422 -2.01 -4.55 2.02
N LEU A 423 -2.26 -5.72 2.62
CA LEU A 423 -2.99 -6.84 2.02
C LEU A 423 -4.50 -6.60 1.84
N ARG A 424 -5.00 -5.39 2.16
CA ARG A 424 -6.42 -5.00 2.07
C ARG A 424 -7.38 -5.82 2.96
N VAL A 425 -6.86 -6.60 3.91
CA VAL A 425 -7.65 -7.30 4.95
C VAL A 425 -8.34 -6.29 5.87
N LEU A 426 -7.62 -5.24 6.25
CA LEU A 426 -8.20 -4.07 6.89
C LEU A 426 -8.72 -3.08 5.84
N ASP A 427 -9.87 -2.47 6.11
CA ASP A 427 -10.31 -1.30 5.35
C ASP A 427 -9.34 -0.11 5.49
N TRP A 428 -9.44 0.83 4.57
CA TRP A 428 -8.60 2.03 4.53
C TRP A 428 -9.35 3.30 4.96
N GLN A 429 -10.67 3.21 5.12
CA GLN A 429 -11.58 4.31 5.43
C GLN A 429 -12.93 3.79 5.93
N ARG A 430 -13.45 4.42 6.99
CA ARG A 430 -14.81 4.31 7.53
C ARG A 430 -15.26 5.65 8.07
N ASN A 431 -16.45 6.08 7.67
CA ASN A 431 -17.22 7.22 8.13
C ASN A 431 -16.39 8.48 8.42
N TYR A 432 -15.41 8.81 7.57
CA TYR A 432 -14.52 9.96 7.79
C TYR A 432 -13.79 10.42 6.52
N ASN A 433 -14.03 11.68 6.15
CA ASN A 433 -13.33 12.36 5.06
C ASN A 433 -11.90 12.72 5.49
N THR A 434 -10.89 12.17 4.80
CA THR A 434 -9.48 12.42 5.08
C THR A 434 -8.87 13.22 3.94
N GLN A 435 -8.51 14.48 4.19
CA GLN A 435 -7.90 15.30 3.14
C GLN A 435 -6.57 14.67 2.70
N PRO A 436 -6.30 14.52 1.39
CA PRO A 436 -5.04 13.96 0.88
C PRO A 436 -3.76 14.55 1.50
N ARG A 437 -3.75 15.86 1.82
CA ARG A 437 -2.67 16.52 2.57
C ARG A 437 -2.46 15.96 3.99
N GLN A 438 -3.54 15.68 4.72
CA GLN A 438 -3.49 15.13 6.08
C GLN A 438 -2.98 13.70 6.08
N LEU A 439 -3.46 12.87 5.14
CA LEU A 439 -2.95 11.50 4.96
C LEU A 439 -1.46 11.51 4.62
N SER A 440 -1.06 12.28 3.60
CA SER A 440 0.34 12.42 3.18
C SER A 440 1.26 12.84 4.34
N HIS A 441 0.79 13.77 5.19
CA HIS A 441 1.54 14.23 6.37
C HIS A 441 1.65 13.16 7.47
N ALA A 442 0.55 12.48 7.83
CA ALA A 442 0.56 11.45 8.86
C ALA A 442 1.42 10.24 8.45
N GLN A 443 1.28 9.81 7.19
CA GLN A 443 2.08 8.78 6.56
C GLN A 443 3.58 9.15 6.60
N MET A 444 3.93 10.34 6.10
CA MET A 444 5.30 10.87 6.13
C MET A 444 5.88 10.94 7.56
N SER A 445 5.08 11.38 8.53
CA SER A 445 5.49 11.51 9.94
C SER A 445 5.80 10.13 10.56
N PHE A 446 5.00 9.12 10.24
CA PHE A 446 5.21 7.74 10.66
C PHE A 446 6.49 7.15 10.04
N VAL A 447 6.66 7.22 8.71
CA VAL A 447 7.85 6.61 8.06
C VAL A 447 9.16 7.37 8.35
N THR A 448 9.10 8.67 8.65
CA THR A 448 10.26 9.44 9.14
C THR A 448 10.63 9.02 10.58
N LEU A 449 9.67 8.71 11.45
CA LEU A 449 9.96 8.15 12.78
C LEU A 449 10.58 6.74 12.67
N LEU A 450 10.05 5.90 11.78
CA LEU A 450 10.65 4.59 11.47
C LEU A 450 12.08 4.74 10.96
N ALA A 451 12.37 5.72 10.09
CA ALA A 451 13.72 5.99 9.60
C ALA A 451 14.71 6.38 10.71
N GLN A 452 14.28 7.21 11.66
CA GLN A 452 15.07 7.56 12.85
C GLN A 452 15.34 6.32 13.73
N LYS A 453 14.30 5.52 14.00
CA LYS A 453 14.42 4.28 14.79
C LYS A 453 15.27 3.22 14.08
N PHE A 454 15.25 3.11 12.74
CA PHE A 454 16.14 2.23 11.97
C PHE A 454 17.62 2.55 12.25
N ARG A 455 17.97 3.84 12.25
CA ARG A 455 19.35 4.26 12.51
C ARG A 455 19.77 3.93 13.95
N ALA A 456 18.89 4.17 14.92
CA ALA A 456 19.16 3.93 16.35
C ALA A 456 19.17 2.43 16.75
N LEU A 457 18.26 1.61 16.21
CA LEU A 457 17.94 0.28 16.74
C LEU A 457 18.47 -0.85 15.87
N GLY A 458 19.77 -1.14 15.97
CA GLY A 458 20.47 -2.14 15.15
C GLY A 458 19.77 -3.50 15.03
N LYS A 459 19.29 -4.04 16.15
CA LYS A 459 18.57 -5.33 16.21
C LYS A 459 17.18 -5.30 15.54
N GLN A 460 16.52 -4.15 15.50
CA GLN A 460 15.14 -4.01 15.00
C GLN A 460 15.07 -3.59 13.53
N ARG A 461 16.21 -3.29 12.89
CA ARG A 461 16.29 -2.81 11.49
C ARG A 461 15.51 -3.65 10.49
N TRP A 462 15.48 -4.97 10.66
CA TRP A 462 14.71 -5.88 9.81
C TRP A 462 13.19 -5.65 9.95
N ASN A 463 12.63 -5.67 11.17
CA ASN A 463 11.22 -5.36 11.44
C ASN A 463 10.84 -3.95 10.97
N ILE A 464 11.70 -2.96 11.23
CA ILE A 464 11.48 -1.58 10.81
C ILE A 464 11.45 -1.47 9.28
N ARG A 465 12.38 -2.13 8.57
CA ARG A 465 12.39 -2.21 7.10
C ARG A 465 11.10 -2.84 6.56
N MET A 466 10.68 -3.97 7.13
CA MET A 466 9.45 -4.66 6.70
C MET A 466 8.20 -3.82 6.96
N THR A 467 8.17 -3.07 8.07
CA THR A 467 7.09 -2.11 8.38
C THR A 467 7.09 -0.97 7.35
N MET A 468 8.26 -0.43 6.99
CA MET A 468 8.40 0.60 5.95
C MET A 468 8.01 0.08 4.56
N SER A 469 8.28 -1.18 4.18
CA SER A 469 7.83 -1.73 2.90
C SER A 469 6.32 -1.97 2.81
N CYS A 470 5.59 -1.87 3.94
CA CYS A 470 4.13 -1.91 3.97
C CYS A 470 3.47 -0.54 3.74
N VAL A 471 4.24 0.56 3.76
CA VAL A 471 3.72 1.93 3.78
C VAL A 471 4.41 2.78 2.72
N GLY A 472 3.65 3.57 1.96
CA GLY A 472 4.24 4.47 0.96
C GLY A 472 5.09 5.58 1.58
N ARG A 473 5.92 6.25 0.79
CA ARG A 473 6.80 7.34 1.25
C ARG A 473 6.05 8.51 1.89
N GLY A 474 4.83 8.81 1.43
CA GLY A 474 4.17 10.09 1.70
C GLY A 474 4.87 11.24 0.97
N GLY A 475 4.48 12.48 1.29
CA GLY A 475 5.03 13.67 0.64
C GLY A 475 4.87 14.93 1.47
N GLY A 476 5.94 15.73 1.51
CA GLY A 476 5.99 17.03 2.17
C GLY A 476 5.36 18.16 1.34
N GLY A 477 5.17 19.31 1.98
CA GLY A 477 4.57 20.48 1.36
C GLY A 477 3.16 20.22 0.82
N ASP A 478 2.93 20.62 -0.43
CA ASP A 478 1.61 20.52 -1.08
C ASP A 478 1.44 19.28 -1.97
N MET A 479 2.34 18.27 -1.93
CA MET A 479 2.21 17.07 -2.76
C MET A 479 0.88 16.34 -2.57
N GLY A 480 0.41 16.20 -1.31
CA GLY A 480 -0.92 15.66 -1.04
C GLY A 480 -2.05 16.54 -1.57
N GLN A 481 -1.89 17.87 -1.54
CA GLN A 481 -2.90 18.80 -2.07
C GLN A 481 -2.95 18.78 -3.61
N ARG A 482 -1.82 18.59 -4.29
CA ARG A 482 -1.75 18.37 -5.74
C ARG A 482 -2.54 17.16 -6.22
N ILE A 483 -2.70 16.11 -5.41
CA ILE A 483 -3.59 14.98 -5.78
C ILE A 483 -5.02 15.47 -6.06
N ARG A 484 -5.48 16.51 -5.36
CA ARG A 484 -6.81 17.12 -5.53
C ARG A 484 -6.81 18.25 -6.57
N ASP A 485 -5.73 19.01 -6.70
CA ASP A 485 -5.66 20.13 -7.64
C ASP A 485 -5.37 19.67 -9.08
N ASP A 486 -4.45 18.71 -9.27
CA ASP A 486 -4.05 18.23 -10.60
C ASP A 486 -5.20 17.43 -11.26
N ILE A 487 -5.98 16.63 -10.52
CA ILE A 487 -7.17 15.95 -11.07
C ILE A 487 -8.27 16.94 -11.48
N LEU A 488 -8.39 18.08 -10.77
CA LEU A 488 -9.29 19.16 -11.15
C LEU A 488 -8.84 19.86 -12.44
N VAL A 489 -7.55 19.85 -12.78
CA VAL A 489 -7.05 20.32 -14.08
C VAL A 489 -7.49 19.38 -15.19
N ILE A 490 -7.31 18.06 -15.02
CA ILE A 490 -7.74 17.02 -15.99
C ILE A 490 -9.25 17.11 -16.26
N LEU A 491 -10.08 17.33 -15.24
CA LEU A 491 -11.52 17.55 -15.44
C LEU A 491 -11.84 18.89 -16.14
N ARG A 492 -11.09 19.96 -15.88
CA ARG A 492 -11.37 21.32 -16.39
C ARG A 492 -10.96 21.55 -17.84
N HIS A 493 -9.91 20.89 -18.31
CA HIS A 493 -9.55 20.89 -19.73
C HIS A 493 -10.59 20.13 -20.56
N ASN A 494 -11.14 19.05 -20.00
CA ASN A 494 -11.97 18.08 -20.70
C ASN A 494 -13.46 18.24 -20.32
N ARG A 495 -14.05 19.41 -20.56
CA ARG A 495 -15.43 19.78 -20.12
C ARG A 495 -16.60 18.97 -20.72
N GLY A 496 -16.32 17.85 -21.39
CA GLY A 496 -17.33 16.96 -21.99
C GLY A 496 -17.80 15.83 -21.07
N TRP A 497 -17.19 15.62 -19.90
CA TRP A 497 -17.60 14.58 -18.96
C TRP A 497 -19.07 14.77 -18.51
N GLY A 498 -19.89 13.73 -18.67
CA GLY A 498 -21.26 13.72 -18.18
C GLY A 498 -21.34 13.66 -16.65
N HIS A 499 -22.41 14.21 -16.07
CA HIS A 499 -22.68 14.09 -14.64
C HIS A 499 -22.89 12.60 -14.28
N GLY A 500 -22.07 12.08 -13.36
CA GLY A 500 -22.03 10.67 -12.99
C GLY A 500 -21.09 9.81 -13.84
N SER A 501 -20.26 10.41 -14.70
CA SER A 501 -19.16 9.71 -15.39
C SER A 501 -18.12 9.14 -14.41
N MET A 502 -17.35 8.14 -14.85
CA MET A 502 -16.29 7.52 -14.04
C MET A 502 -15.26 8.56 -13.54
N MET A 503 -14.85 9.48 -14.40
CA MET A 503 -13.88 10.53 -14.06
C MET A 503 -14.39 11.48 -12.97
N GLU A 504 -15.68 11.81 -12.96
CA GLU A 504 -16.29 12.57 -11.87
C GLU A 504 -16.33 11.76 -10.58
N GLN A 505 -16.81 10.52 -10.62
CA GLN A 505 -16.88 9.64 -9.44
C GLN A 505 -15.50 9.43 -8.80
N TRP A 506 -14.46 9.18 -9.61
CA TRP A 506 -13.10 9.03 -9.12
C TRP A 506 -12.54 10.33 -8.53
N HIS A 507 -12.85 11.49 -9.11
CA HIS A 507 -12.52 12.78 -8.49
C HIS A 507 -13.22 12.98 -7.14
N GLN A 508 -14.52 12.71 -7.01
CA GLN A 508 -15.23 12.85 -5.72
C GLN A 508 -14.63 11.91 -4.65
N LYS A 509 -14.25 10.69 -5.07
CA LYS A 509 -13.51 9.74 -4.25
C LYS A 509 -12.15 10.32 -3.80
N LEU A 510 -11.29 10.73 -4.74
CA LEU A 510 -9.97 11.34 -4.46
C LEU A 510 -10.05 12.58 -3.57
N HIS A 511 -11.08 13.40 -3.76
CA HIS A 511 -11.34 14.62 -3.00
C HIS A 511 -11.65 14.33 -1.51
N ASN A 512 -12.24 13.17 -1.21
CA ASN A 512 -12.65 12.76 0.13
C ASN A 512 -11.67 11.78 0.79
N ASN A 513 -10.96 10.96 0.01
CA ASN A 513 -9.84 10.12 0.45
C ASN A 513 -9.05 9.53 -0.74
N THR A 514 -7.73 9.73 -0.76
CA THR A 514 -6.84 9.02 -1.70
C THR A 514 -6.18 7.82 -1.02
N ASN A 515 -5.95 6.73 -1.76
CA ASN A 515 -5.36 5.49 -1.25
C ASN A 515 -4.61 4.74 -2.37
N PRO A 516 -3.84 3.68 -2.06
CA PRO A 516 -3.02 2.99 -3.08
C PRO A 516 -3.79 2.41 -4.27
N ASP A 517 -5.10 2.13 -4.16
CA ASP A 517 -5.91 1.66 -5.30
C ASP A 517 -6.06 2.75 -6.37
N ASP A 518 -5.91 4.04 -6.05
CA ASP A 518 -5.91 5.13 -7.04
C ASP A 518 -4.76 4.99 -8.05
N VAL A 519 -3.61 4.44 -7.63
CA VAL A 519 -2.48 4.16 -8.53
C VAL A 519 -2.88 3.09 -9.54
N VAL A 520 -3.62 2.07 -9.10
CA VAL A 520 -4.12 0.98 -9.95
C VAL A 520 -5.16 1.51 -10.93
N ILE A 521 -6.13 2.30 -10.45
CA ILE A 521 -7.16 2.95 -11.29
C ILE A 521 -6.49 3.84 -12.35
N CYS A 522 -5.48 4.62 -11.98
CA CYS A 522 -4.75 5.46 -12.93
C CYS A 522 -3.95 4.64 -13.97
N ASN A 523 -3.32 3.53 -13.58
CA ASN A 523 -2.65 2.62 -14.51
C ASN A 523 -3.66 1.93 -15.45
N ALA A 524 -4.84 1.55 -14.96
CA ALA A 524 -5.90 0.94 -15.75
C ALA A 524 -6.49 1.92 -16.77
N LEU A 525 -6.69 3.18 -16.38
CA LEU A 525 -7.05 4.25 -17.31
C LEU A 525 -5.96 4.44 -18.38
N LEU A 526 -4.67 4.45 -18.02
CA LEU A 526 -3.60 4.52 -19.01
C LEU A 526 -3.63 3.36 -20.02
N ALA A 527 -3.88 2.13 -19.57
CA ALA A 527 -4.05 0.97 -20.46
C ALA A 527 -5.27 1.11 -21.38
N PHE A 528 -6.41 1.56 -20.86
CA PHE A 528 -7.61 1.89 -21.62
C PHE A 528 -7.36 2.94 -22.71
N TRP A 529 -6.67 4.03 -22.37
CA TRP A 529 -6.35 5.10 -23.32
C TRP A 529 -5.30 4.69 -24.37
N HIS A 530 -4.31 3.86 -24.01
CA HIS A 530 -3.34 3.29 -24.96
C HIS A 530 -3.99 2.31 -25.93
N SER A 531 -4.92 1.48 -25.45
CA SER A 531 -5.67 0.48 -26.24
C SER A 531 -6.87 1.05 -27.01
N HIS A 532 -6.95 2.38 -27.16
CA HIS A 532 -7.99 3.10 -27.91
C HIS A 532 -9.43 2.91 -27.37
N GLY A 533 -9.58 2.80 -26.05
CA GLY A 533 -10.86 2.66 -25.37
C GLY A 533 -11.29 1.20 -25.12
N ASN A 534 -10.36 0.24 -25.13
CA ASN A 534 -10.69 -1.15 -24.86
C ASN A 534 -10.98 -1.37 -23.36
N ILE A 535 -12.27 -1.53 -23.03
CA ILE A 535 -12.74 -1.74 -21.66
C ILE A 535 -12.22 -3.05 -21.03
N ASN A 536 -11.80 -4.03 -21.83
CA ASN A 536 -11.19 -5.26 -21.32
C ASN A 536 -9.78 -5.01 -20.76
N GLU A 537 -8.99 -4.12 -21.37
CA GLU A 537 -7.67 -3.73 -20.84
C GLU A 537 -7.78 -2.93 -19.54
N TYR A 538 -8.82 -2.11 -19.41
CA TYR A 538 -9.16 -1.44 -18.15
C TYR A 538 -9.42 -2.46 -17.02
N TRP A 539 -10.34 -3.41 -17.25
CA TRP A 539 -10.69 -4.39 -16.23
C TRP A 539 -9.57 -5.40 -15.96
N ARG A 540 -8.78 -5.79 -16.97
CA ARG A 540 -7.60 -6.64 -16.80
C ARG A 540 -6.59 -6.01 -15.84
N VAL A 541 -6.19 -4.74 -16.07
CA VAL A 541 -5.21 -4.08 -15.20
C VAL A 541 -5.74 -3.89 -13.76
N LEU A 542 -7.06 -3.69 -13.59
CA LEU A 542 -7.69 -3.69 -12.26
C LEU A 542 -7.65 -5.09 -11.60
N SER A 543 -8.05 -6.15 -12.31
CA SER A 543 -8.08 -7.52 -11.77
C SER A 543 -6.69 -8.07 -11.46
N ASP A 544 -5.72 -7.85 -12.34
CA ASP A 544 -4.30 -8.23 -12.17
C ASP A 544 -3.68 -7.63 -10.88
N ASN A 545 -4.28 -6.55 -10.37
CA ASN A 545 -3.87 -5.83 -9.17
C ASN A 545 -4.90 -5.95 -8.03
N GLY A 546 -5.86 -6.88 -8.11
CA GLY A 546 -6.83 -7.19 -7.06
C GLY A 546 -7.85 -6.09 -6.74
N VAL A 547 -8.18 -5.23 -7.70
CA VAL A 547 -9.25 -4.22 -7.59
C VAL A 547 -10.46 -4.70 -8.38
N THR A 548 -11.54 -5.09 -7.71
CA THR A 548 -12.75 -5.63 -8.36
C THR A 548 -13.85 -4.57 -8.51
N ARG A 549 -14.89 -4.87 -9.31
CA ARG A 549 -16.09 -4.03 -9.48
C ARG A 549 -16.79 -3.77 -8.13
N GLU A 550 -16.91 -4.81 -7.32
CA GLU A 550 -17.54 -4.77 -5.99
C GLU A 550 -16.71 -3.90 -5.05
N ARG A 551 -15.37 -4.00 -5.11
CA ARG A 551 -14.48 -3.14 -4.32
C ARG A 551 -14.63 -1.67 -4.70
N MET A 552 -14.68 -1.33 -6.00
CA MET A 552 -14.88 0.04 -6.46
C MET A 552 -16.27 0.60 -6.09
N ALA A 553 -17.30 -0.25 -6.09
CA ALA A 553 -18.63 0.11 -5.60
C ALA A 553 -18.71 0.23 -4.06
N SER A 554 -17.80 -0.40 -3.31
CA SER A 554 -17.80 -0.40 -1.83
C SER A 554 -17.20 0.84 -1.18
N TYR A 555 -16.56 1.73 -1.95
CA TYR A 555 -15.97 2.97 -1.42
C TYR A 555 -17.05 3.94 -0.91
N GLU A 556 -16.72 4.78 0.09
CA GLU A 556 -17.64 5.85 0.59
C GLU A 556 -18.12 6.82 -0.50
N GLN A 557 -17.35 6.93 -1.59
CA GLN A 557 -17.77 7.51 -2.86
C GLN A 557 -17.64 6.41 -3.91
N PRO A 558 -18.72 5.66 -4.22
CA PRO A 558 -18.68 4.55 -5.14
C PRO A 558 -18.23 4.98 -6.54
N ILE A 559 -17.39 4.16 -7.16
CA ILE A 559 -17.08 4.25 -8.60
C ILE A 559 -17.78 3.07 -9.28
N THR A 560 -18.88 3.36 -9.97
CA THR A 560 -19.79 2.38 -10.58
C THR A 560 -19.95 2.56 -12.09
N SER A 561 -19.55 3.72 -12.62
CA SER A 561 -19.53 3.99 -14.06
C SER A 561 -18.22 3.50 -14.70
N GLU A 562 -18.30 3.05 -15.95
CA GLU A 562 -17.13 2.73 -16.77
C GLU A 562 -16.55 4.01 -17.43
N PRO A 563 -15.25 4.03 -17.80
CA PRO A 563 -14.62 5.21 -18.40
C PRO A 563 -15.11 5.49 -19.82
N ASP A 564 -15.46 6.75 -20.10
CA ASP A 564 -15.77 7.22 -21.46
C ASP A 564 -14.49 7.39 -22.30
N TYR A 565 -14.54 7.10 -23.60
CA TYR A 565 -13.43 7.33 -24.55
C TYR A 565 -13.75 8.39 -25.62
N PRO A 566 -13.67 9.70 -25.30
CA PRO A 566 -13.59 10.75 -26.33
C PRO A 566 -12.25 10.68 -27.08
N GLY A 567 -12.16 9.90 -28.15
CA GLY A 567 -10.90 9.59 -28.84
C GLY A 567 -10.07 10.79 -29.35
N HIS A 568 -10.67 11.97 -29.50
CA HIS A 568 -9.96 13.21 -29.83
C HIS A 568 -9.09 13.76 -28.67
N LEU A 569 -9.28 13.27 -27.44
CA LEU A 569 -8.51 13.64 -26.25
C LEU A 569 -7.36 12.68 -25.96
N ARG A 570 -7.16 11.63 -26.78
CA ARG A 570 -6.29 10.49 -26.48
C ARG A 570 -4.90 10.89 -25.98
N ASP A 571 -4.18 11.67 -26.76
CA ASP A 571 -2.77 11.98 -26.47
C ASP A 571 -2.65 12.98 -25.30
N THR A 572 -3.64 13.86 -25.13
CA THR A 572 -3.78 14.72 -23.94
C THR A 572 -3.99 13.88 -22.67
N MET A 573 -4.95 12.95 -22.69
CA MET A 573 -5.27 12.08 -21.55
C MET A 573 -4.12 11.14 -21.21
N LEU A 574 -3.40 10.59 -22.19
CA LEU A 574 -2.19 9.79 -21.96
C LEU A 574 -1.09 10.59 -21.26
N HIS A 575 -0.86 11.84 -21.68
CA HIS A 575 0.10 12.73 -21.03
C HIS A 575 -0.35 13.13 -19.61
N GLU A 576 -1.60 13.61 -19.45
CA GLU A 576 -2.13 14.07 -18.17
C GLU A 576 -2.23 12.95 -17.13
N LEU A 577 -2.76 11.77 -17.49
CA LEU A 577 -2.79 10.60 -16.61
C LEU A 577 -1.39 10.04 -16.34
N GLY A 578 -0.44 10.18 -17.27
CA GLY A 578 0.95 9.79 -17.06
C GLY A 578 1.62 10.60 -15.93
N VAL A 579 1.49 11.94 -16.01
CA VAL A 579 1.99 12.87 -14.98
C VAL A 579 1.26 12.66 -13.65
N TYR A 580 -0.06 12.50 -13.68
CA TYR A 580 -0.87 12.28 -12.47
C TYR A 580 -0.60 10.93 -11.81
N GLY A 581 -0.41 9.87 -12.60
CA GLY A 581 -0.02 8.55 -12.12
C GLY A 581 1.34 8.56 -11.41
N HIS A 582 2.32 9.34 -11.90
CA HIS A 582 3.60 9.53 -11.22
C HIS A 582 3.47 10.27 -9.87
N LEU A 583 2.55 11.25 -9.77
CA LEU A 583 2.22 11.91 -8.49
C LEU A 583 1.58 10.93 -7.49
N LEU A 584 0.61 10.11 -7.93
CA LEU A 584 -0.01 9.09 -7.08
C LEU A 584 1.02 8.03 -6.62
N LYS A 585 1.90 7.58 -7.52
CA LYS A 585 3.03 6.68 -7.18
C LYS A 585 3.96 7.30 -6.14
N THR A 586 4.37 8.56 -6.33
CA THR A 586 5.23 9.31 -5.40
C THR A 586 4.72 9.30 -3.95
N VAL A 587 3.40 9.41 -3.74
CA VAL A 587 2.81 9.46 -2.39
C VAL A 587 2.52 8.06 -1.84
N HIS A 588 1.93 7.17 -2.64
CA HIS A 588 1.43 5.86 -2.18
C HIS A 588 2.42 4.70 -2.32
N LEU A 589 3.36 4.75 -3.26
CA LEU A 589 4.34 3.68 -3.53
C LEU A 589 5.77 4.16 -3.25
N GLY A 590 6.23 3.99 -2.01
CA GLY A 590 7.60 4.36 -1.61
C GLY A 590 8.70 3.51 -2.26
N THR A 591 8.36 2.45 -2.98
CA THR A 591 9.30 1.49 -3.59
C THR A 591 9.38 1.61 -5.11
N ASP A 592 8.91 2.72 -5.69
CA ASP A 592 9.11 3.02 -7.12
C ASP A 592 10.55 3.52 -7.33
N LEU A 593 11.39 2.70 -7.97
CA LEU A 593 12.84 2.91 -8.03
C LEU A 593 13.21 4.19 -8.78
N ASP A 594 12.54 4.48 -9.89
CA ASP A 594 12.85 5.67 -10.70
C ASP A 594 12.45 6.95 -9.94
N SER A 595 11.26 6.97 -9.33
CA SER A 595 10.82 8.12 -8.52
C SER A 595 11.72 8.38 -7.30
N ILE A 596 12.12 7.34 -6.55
CA ILE A 596 12.95 7.52 -5.35
C ILE A 596 14.41 7.86 -5.68
N VAL A 597 14.92 7.43 -6.84
CA VAL A 597 16.18 7.93 -7.38
C VAL A 597 16.08 9.44 -7.60
N ASP A 598 15.07 9.93 -8.32
CA ASP A 598 14.96 11.37 -8.63
C ASP A 598 14.82 12.26 -7.38
N PHE A 599 14.20 11.77 -6.30
CA PHE A 599 14.22 12.48 -5.01
C PHE A 599 15.59 12.47 -4.33
N THR A 600 16.32 11.35 -4.35
CA THR A 600 17.61 11.22 -3.65
C THR A 600 18.79 11.80 -4.43
N ASN A 601 18.72 11.87 -5.76
CA ASN A 601 19.80 12.24 -6.70
C ASN A 601 20.46 13.62 -6.41
N TRP A 602 19.78 14.49 -5.66
CA TRP A 602 20.24 15.82 -5.24
C TRP A 602 21.12 15.81 -3.98
N PHE A 603 21.09 14.74 -3.18
CA PHE A 603 21.83 14.60 -1.93
C PHE A 603 22.56 13.25 -1.73
N LEU A 604 22.55 12.36 -2.74
CA LEU A 604 23.53 11.26 -2.81
C LEU A 604 24.96 11.82 -2.91
N HIS A 605 25.87 11.29 -2.10
CA HIS A 605 27.31 11.54 -2.28
C HIS A 605 27.82 10.94 -3.60
N GLY A 606 28.92 11.46 -4.15
CA GLY A 606 29.53 10.99 -5.41
C GLY A 606 29.58 9.46 -5.55
N ASP A 607 30.35 8.78 -4.71
CA ASP A 607 30.49 7.31 -4.73
C ASP A 607 29.15 6.55 -4.64
N THR A 608 28.16 7.13 -3.93
CA THR A 608 26.82 6.52 -3.76
C THR A 608 25.93 6.77 -4.97
N LYS A 609 26.02 7.97 -5.55
CA LYS A 609 25.35 8.37 -6.79
C LYS A 609 25.86 7.53 -7.96
N ASP A 610 27.18 7.39 -8.08
CA ASP A 610 27.81 6.61 -9.14
C ASP A 610 27.46 5.12 -9.02
N ALA A 611 27.41 4.56 -7.81
CA ALA A 611 26.96 3.19 -7.57
C ALA A 611 25.47 2.97 -7.96
N VAL A 612 24.59 3.91 -7.60
CA VAL A 612 23.16 3.86 -7.93
C VAL A 612 22.92 4.01 -9.44
N HIS A 613 23.50 5.02 -10.09
CA HIS A 613 23.41 5.18 -11.55
C HIS A 613 24.05 4.03 -12.31
N GLY A 614 25.14 3.47 -11.79
CA GLY A 614 25.74 2.22 -12.29
C GLY A 614 24.74 1.07 -12.35
N TYR A 615 23.93 0.87 -11.30
CA TYR A 615 22.84 -0.11 -11.35
C TYR A 615 21.71 0.27 -12.32
N LEU A 616 21.31 1.54 -12.39
CA LEU A 616 20.24 1.99 -13.28
C LEU A 616 20.57 1.82 -14.77
N HIS A 617 21.86 1.85 -15.12
CA HIS A 617 22.35 1.43 -16.44
C HIS A 617 22.44 -0.10 -16.58
N ALA A 618 22.93 -0.81 -15.56
CA ALA A 618 23.12 -2.26 -15.59
C ALA A 618 21.80 -3.07 -15.66
N ARG A 619 20.74 -2.63 -14.96
CA ARG A 619 19.44 -3.34 -14.85
C ARG A 619 18.79 -3.67 -16.21
N TRP A 620 19.10 -2.89 -17.24
CA TRP A 620 18.63 -3.11 -18.61
C TRP A 620 19.60 -3.96 -19.44
N ASN A 621 20.89 -3.61 -19.47
CA ASN A 621 21.83 -4.07 -20.51
C ASN A 621 22.96 -5.01 -20.04
N ALA A 622 23.14 -5.23 -18.73
CA ALA A 622 24.21 -6.08 -18.19
C ALA A 622 23.78 -7.56 -18.08
N THR A 623 24.71 -8.46 -17.74
CA THR A 623 24.36 -9.86 -17.44
C THR A 623 23.60 -9.95 -16.11
N PHE A 624 22.82 -11.02 -15.92
CA PHE A 624 22.11 -11.30 -14.66
C PHE A 624 23.04 -11.26 -13.42
N VAL A 625 24.27 -11.78 -13.54
CA VAL A 625 25.26 -11.75 -12.46
C VAL A 625 25.72 -10.32 -12.16
N ASP A 626 25.94 -9.51 -13.20
CA ASP A 626 26.42 -8.14 -13.04
C ASP A 626 25.32 -7.20 -12.52
N LYS A 627 24.05 -7.45 -12.87
CA LYS A 627 22.88 -6.81 -12.24
C LYS A 627 22.84 -7.07 -10.74
N LEU A 628 23.04 -8.32 -10.30
CA LEU A 628 23.05 -8.68 -8.88
C LEU A 628 24.25 -8.09 -8.13
N LYS A 629 25.45 -8.05 -8.75
CA LYS A 629 26.63 -7.40 -8.17
C LYS A 629 26.48 -5.88 -8.06
N SER A 630 25.98 -5.22 -9.11
CA SER A 630 25.82 -3.76 -9.14
C SER A 630 24.73 -3.28 -8.18
N VAL A 631 23.62 -4.01 -8.01
CA VAL A 631 22.62 -3.66 -6.99
C VAL A 631 23.11 -3.91 -5.56
N ALA A 632 23.85 -4.99 -5.31
CA ALA A 632 24.48 -5.21 -4.00
C ALA A 632 25.48 -4.09 -3.66
N HIS A 633 26.26 -3.62 -4.65
CA HIS A 633 27.15 -2.47 -4.50
C HIS A 633 26.40 -1.15 -4.25
N ALA A 634 25.34 -0.86 -5.01
CA ALA A 634 24.49 0.33 -4.82
C ALA A 634 23.85 0.34 -3.43
N ARG A 635 23.24 -0.78 -3.01
CA ARG A 635 22.64 -0.95 -1.68
C ARG A 635 23.67 -0.79 -0.56
N ASN A 636 24.87 -1.35 -0.73
CA ASN A 636 25.95 -1.15 0.23
C ASN A 636 26.36 0.33 0.32
N ALA A 637 26.46 1.05 -0.81
CA ALA A 637 26.79 2.48 -0.79
C ALA A 637 25.69 3.31 -0.10
N VAL A 638 24.41 3.05 -0.41
CA VAL A 638 23.26 3.73 0.23
C VAL A 638 23.20 3.42 1.72
N THR A 639 23.43 2.16 2.12
CA THR A 639 23.53 1.76 3.54
C THR A 639 24.68 2.48 4.25
N ASN A 640 25.85 2.62 3.60
CA ASN A 640 26.96 3.39 4.17
C ASN A 640 26.66 4.89 4.24
N GLN A 641 25.83 5.46 3.36
CA GLN A 641 25.39 6.85 3.50
C GLN A 641 24.37 7.02 4.63
N ILE A 642 23.42 6.08 4.84
CA ILE A 642 22.39 6.11 5.90
C ILE A 642 22.97 6.39 7.30
N PHE A 643 24.16 5.87 7.61
CA PHE A 643 24.83 6.05 8.90
C PHE A 643 25.79 7.26 8.98
N ARG A 644 25.95 8.06 7.91
CA ARG A 644 26.74 9.31 7.95
C ARG A 644 25.99 10.44 8.65
N ASP A 645 26.73 11.33 9.31
CA ASP A 645 26.17 12.52 9.95
C ASP A 645 25.84 13.65 8.97
N GLY A 646 25.00 14.59 9.41
CA GLY A 646 24.64 15.79 8.65
C GLY A 646 23.39 15.69 7.77
N MET A 647 22.77 14.51 7.64
CA MET A 647 21.50 14.34 6.94
C MET A 647 20.30 14.66 7.84
N ASN A 648 19.25 15.24 7.26
CA ASN A 648 17.98 15.45 7.95
C ASN A 648 17.11 14.17 7.97
N PRO A 649 16.07 14.09 8.83
CA PRO A 649 15.25 12.88 8.95
C PRO A 649 14.49 12.46 7.69
N GLU A 650 14.17 13.40 6.79
CA GLU A 650 13.49 13.12 5.52
C GLU A 650 14.45 12.53 4.47
N GLN A 651 15.69 13.02 4.43
CA GLN A 651 16.76 12.43 3.61
C GLN A 651 17.06 11.00 4.08
N LEU A 652 17.11 10.77 5.40
CA LEU A 652 17.30 9.45 5.99
C LEU A 652 16.17 8.47 5.60
N ARG A 653 14.91 8.93 5.66
CA ARG A 653 13.74 8.19 5.16
C ARG A 653 13.87 7.84 3.68
N ASP A 654 14.24 8.82 2.85
CA ASP A 654 14.28 8.64 1.39
C ASP A 654 15.42 7.70 0.94
N LEU A 655 16.55 7.67 1.65
CA LEU A 655 17.59 6.65 1.41
C LEU A 655 17.14 5.23 1.81
N LEU A 656 16.33 5.08 2.86
CA LEU A 656 15.78 3.79 3.24
C LEU A 656 14.77 3.27 2.21
N PHE A 657 13.93 4.15 1.67
CA PHE A 657 13.07 3.80 0.54
C PHE A 657 13.86 3.46 -0.73
N LEU A 658 14.97 4.16 -1.01
CA LEU A 658 15.88 3.81 -2.11
C LEU A 658 16.47 2.39 -1.92
N ASP A 659 16.92 2.02 -0.73
CA ASP A 659 17.45 0.68 -0.47
C ASP A 659 16.38 -0.43 -0.49
N ILE A 660 15.12 -0.10 -0.16
CA ILE A 660 13.97 -1.01 -0.33
C ILE A 660 13.61 -1.15 -1.83
N ALA A 661 13.63 -0.06 -2.60
CA ALA A 661 13.33 -0.07 -4.03
C ALA A 661 14.41 -0.82 -4.85
N LEU A 662 15.69 -0.62 -4.53
CA LEU A 662 16.82 -1.34 -5.13
C LEU A 662 16.70 -2.85 -4.89
N GLU A 663 16.39 -3.26 -3.65
CA GLU A 663 16.18 -4.68 -3.33
C GLU A 663 14.93 -5.24 -4.04
N SER A 664 13.85 -4.47 -4.11
CA SER A 664 12.61 -4.88 -4.77
C SER A 664 12.78 -5.07 -6.28
N ASP A 665 13.52 -4.21 -6.99
CA ASP A 665 13.81 -4.41 -8.42
C ASP A 665 14.75 -5.60 -8.64
N ALA A 666 15.75 -5.77 -7.77
CA ALA A 666 16.65 -6.94 -7.81
C ALA A 666 15.90 -8.27 -7.63
N ARG A 667 15.02 -8.34 -6.62
CA ARG A 667 14.20 -9.53 -6.33
C ARG A 667 13.29 -9.87 -7.52
N ARG A 668 12.65 -8.87 -8.13
CA ARG A 668 11.84 -9.03 -9.35
C ARG A 668 12.61 -9.63 -10.53
N LYS A 669 13.93 -9.39 -10.68
CA LYS A 669 14.73 -10.08 -11.72
C LYS A 669 14.93 -11.56 -11.40
N VAL A 670 15.10 -11.93 -10.13
CA VAL A 670 15.26 -13.33 -9.69
C VAL A 670 13.93 -14.10 -9.76
N GLU A 671 12.83 -13.43 -9.41
CA GLU A 671 11.44 -13.92 -9.50
C GLU A 671 11.00 -14.09 -10.97
N GLY A 672 11.22 -13.06 -11.81
CA GLY A 672 10.79 -13.00 -13.21
C GLY A 672 11.56 -13.91 -14.19
N GLY A 673 12.15 -15.00 -13.69
CA GLY A 673 12.78 -16.03 -14.53
C GLY A 673 14.12 -15.66 -15.17
N GLU A 674 14.70 -14.48 -14.90
CA GLU A 674 16.01 -14.12 -15.45
C GLU A 674 17.08 -15.12 -14.96
N SER A 675 17.97 -15.54 -15.87
CA SER A 675 18.93 -16.62 -15.64
C SER A 675 20.28 -16.29 -16.26
N HIS A 676 21.32 -16.81 -15.63
CA HIS A 676 22.65 -16.89 -16.20
C HIS A 676 22.85 -18.19 -17.00
N ASP A 677 24.07 -18.38 -17.52
CA ASP A 677 24.59 -19.47 -18.35
C ASP A 677 24.59 -20.90 -17.74
N GLY A 678 24.14 -21.09 -16.50
CA GLY A 678 24.25 -22.36 -15.77
C GLY A 678 25.68 -22.78 -15.36
N SER A 679 26.68 -21.90 -15.48
CA SER A 679 28.05 -22.20 -15.03
C SER A 679 28.15 -22.20 -13.51
N LEU A 680 29.10 -22.98 -12.97
CA LEU A 680 29.38 -22.97 -11.52
C LEU A 680 29.84 -21.58 -11.07
N TRP A 681 30.59 -20.85 -11.90
CA TRP A 681 31.02 -19.48 -11.62
C TRP A 681 29.84 -18.55 -11.41
N ALA A 682 28.89 -18.54 -12.33
CA ALA A 682 27.75 -17.64 -12.27
C ALA A 682 26.76 -18.03 -11.17
N HIS A 683 26.55 -19.33 -10.91
CA HIS A 683 25.80 -19.80 -9.74
C HIS A 683 26.37 -19.24 -8.44
N LEU A 684 27.67 -19.44 -8.19
CA LEU A 684 28.32 -18.97 -6.96
C LEU A 684 28.34 -17.43 -6.89
N ALA A 685 28.55 -16.74 -8.01
CA ALA A 685 28.58 -15.28 -8.06
C ALA A 685 27.19 -14.64 -7.81
N SER A 686 26.12 -15.24 -8.33
CA SER A 686 24.75 -14.83 -8.02
C SER A 686 24.39 -15.08 -6.56
N VAL A 687 24.75 -16.24 -5.99
CA VAL A 687 24.51 -16.56 -4.57
C VAL A 687 25.30 -15.61 -3.66
N ALA A 688 26.57 -15.29 -3.98
CA ALA A 688 27.39 -14.36 -3.20
C ALA A 688 26.80 -12.94 -3.18
N ALA A 689 26.47 -12.38 -4.33
CA ALA A 689 25.91 -11.02 -4.44
C ALA A 689 24.55 -10.89 -3.74
N VAL A 690 23.71 -11.94 -3.75
CA VAL A 690 22.44 -11.94 -3.01
C VAL A 690 22.65 -12.20 -1.51
N ALA A 691 23.66 -12.96 -1.10
CA ALA A 691 24.05 -13.08 0.31
C ALA A 691 24.55 -11.74 0.88
N ASP A 692 25.32 -10.96 0.11
CA ASP A 692 25.68 -9.57 0.46
C ASP A 692 24.41 -8.70 0.63
N GLY A 693 23.50 -8.76 -0.35
CA GLY A 693 22.23 -8.04 -0.31
C GLY A 693 21.33 -8.40 0.88
N LEU A 694 21.28 -9.69 1.27
CA LEU A 694 20.54 -10.12 2.45
C LEU A 694 21.23 -9.68 3.74
N ALA A 695 22.57 -9.71 3.80
CA ALA A 695 23.33 -9.25 4.97
C ALA A 695 23.16 -7.75 5.28
N LEU A 696 22.90 -6.92 4.27
CA LEU A 696 22.54 -5.51 4.46
C LEU A 696 21.16 -5.37 5.12
N SER A 697 20.19 -6.21 4.71
CA SER A 697 18.83 -6.21 5.27
C SER A 697 18.75 -6.79 6.69
N GLU A 698 19.63 -7.75 7.02
CA GLU A 698 19.77 -8.33 8.37
C GLU A 698 20.55 -7.42 9.35
N GLY A 699 21.30 -6.44 8.85
CA GLY A 699 21.86 -5.34 9.64
C GLY A 699 22.93 -5.74 10.66
N GLU A 700 22.58 -5.72 11.95
CA GLU A 700 23.44 -6.03 13.10
C GLU A 700 23.12 -7.38 13.77
N LEU A 701 22.28 -8.21 13.14
CA LEU A 701 22.00 -9.57 13.61
C LEU A 701 23.15 -10.53 13.26
N GLU A 702 23.34 -11.59 14.05
CA GLU A 702 24.40 -12.59 13.81
C GLU A 702 24.31 -13.25 12.42
N THR A 703 23.08 -13.39 11.91
CA THR A 703 22.78 -13.82 10.55
C THR A 703 23.42 -12.93 9.47
N ALA A 704 23.54 -11.61 9.71
CA ALA A 704 24.21 -10.69 8.79
C ALA A 704 25.71 -11.01 8.66
N ASP A 705 26.41 -11.26 9.77
CA ASP A 705 27.83 -11.61 9.75
C ASP A 705 28.09 -13.02 9.21
N ARG A 706 27.18 -13.97 9.50
CA ARG A 706 27.18 -15.29 8.86
C ARG A 706 27.05 -15.19 7.34
N LEU A 707 26.14 -14.34 6.83
CA LEU A 707 25.97 -14.08 5.40
C LEU A 707 27.16 -13.35 4.76
N ARG A 708 27.75 -12.35 5.44
CA ARG A 708 29.00 -11.70 5.00
C ARG A 708 30.15 -12.71 4.89
N ASN A 709 30.22 -13.69 5.78
CA ASN A 709 31.25 -14.73 5.74
C ASN A 709 30.97 -15.78 4.64
N VAL A 710 29.71 -16.18 4.45
CA VAL A 710 29.29 -16.98 3.28
C VAL A 710 29.70 -16.32 1.97
N SER A 711 29.42 -15.02 1.80
CA SER A 711 29.80 -14.25 0.62
C SER A 711 31.32 -14.24 0.39
N LYS A 712 32.12 -13.93 1.42
CA LYS A 712 33.59 -13.97 1.35
C LYS A 712 34.13 -15.35 0.93
N GLU A 713 33.61 -16.43 1.51
CA GLU A 713 34.01 -17.80 1.14
C GLU A 713 33.60 -18.13 -0.30
N LEU A 714 32.41 -17.73 -0.75
CA LEU A 714 31.98 -17.91 -2.14
C LEU A 714 32.90 -17.14 -3.11
N TYR A 715 33.28 -15.89 -2.82
CA TYR A 715 34.26 -15.16 -3.65
C TYR A 715 35.66 -15.81 -3.62
N ALA A 716 36.10 -16.34 -2.48
CA ALA A 716 37.37 -17.09 -2.39
C ALA A 716 37.32 -18.42 -3.17
N VAL A 717 36.16 -19.08 -3.24
CA VAL A 717 35.93 -20.26 -4.09
C VAL A 717 35.87 -19.88 -5.57
N ILE A 718 35.28 -18.73 -5.92
CA ILE A 718 35.25 -18.20 -7.30
C ILE A 718 36.67 -17.92 -7.80
N GLN A 719 37.53 -17.26 -7.03
CA GLN A 719 38.95 -17.04 -7.38
C GLN A 719 39.70 -18.36 -7.58
N LYS A 720 39.39 -19.40 -6.79
CA LYS A 720 39.96 -20.74 -6.99
C LYS A 720 39.40 -21.47 -8.21
N LEU A 721 38.12 -21.28 -8.54
CA LEU A 721 37.50 -21.80 -9.76
C LEU A 721 38.10 -21.14 -11.01
N GLU A 722 38.40 -19.85 -10.97
CA GLU A 722 39.07 -19.09 -12.04
C GLU A 722 40.51 -19.58 -12.28
N TYR A 723 41.25 -19.94 -11.23
CA TYR A 723 42.66 -20.37 -11.32
C TYR A 723 42.85 -21.89 -11.52
N TYR A 724 42.09 -22.73 -10.81
CA TYR A 724 42.23 -24.20 -10.81
C TYR A 724 41.15 -24.94 -11.62
N GLY A 725 40.11 -24.25 -12.07
CA GLY A 725 38.96 -24.87 -12.74
C GLY A 725 38.09 -25.72 -11.80
N GLU A 726 37.19 -26.50 -12.41
CA GLU A 726 36.24 -27.38 -11.71
C GLU A 726 36.94 -28.61 -11.11
N SER A 727 37.57 -28.42 -9.95
CA SER A 727 38.20 -29.48 -9.15
C SER A 727 37.31 -29.91 -7.97
N GLU A 728 37.55 -31.13 -7.47
CA GLU A 728 36.79 -31.70 -6.35
C GLU A 728 36.93 -30.88 -5.06
N ASP A 729 38.10 -30.27 -4.80
CA ASP A 729 38.32 -29.32 -3.69
C ASP A 729 37.49 -28.04 -3.85
N VAL A 730 37.42 -27.47 -5.08
CA VAL A 730 36.57 -26.30 -5.38
C VAL A 730 35.10 -26.63 -5.19
N GLY A 731 34.64 -27.82 -5.65
CA GLY A 731 33.28 -28.30 -5.44
C GLY A 731 32.92 -28.51 -3.96
N LEU A 732 33.80 -29.14 -3.18
CA LEU A 732 33.57 -29.40 -1.75
C LEU A 732 33.55 -28.09 -0.93
N ARG A 733 34.39 -27.09 -1.27
CA ARG A 733 34.32 -25.76 -0.66
C ARG A 733 33.03 -25.02 -1.05
N ALA A 734 32.62 -25.09 -2.32
CA ALA A 734 31.35 -24.53 -2.78
C ALA A 734 30.16 -25.13 -2.01
N ALA A 735 30.14 -26.45 -1.81
CA ALA A 735 29.12 -27.14 -1.02
C ALA A 735 29.12 -26.69 0.44
N ALA A 736 30.28 -26.55 1.08
CA ALA A 736 30.38 -26.05 2.46
C ALA A 736 29.84 -24.62 2.61
N ALA A 737 30.25 -23.70 1.71
CA ALA A 737 29.77 -22.31 1.73
C ALA A 737 28.26 -22.21 1.45
N VAL A 738 27.73 -23.01 0.53
CA VAL A 738 26.28 -23.11 0.26
C VAL A 738 25.52 -23.70 1.45
N ASN A 739 26.04 -24.72 2.13
CA ASN A 739 25.42 -25.25 3.34
C ASN A 739 25.44 -24.23 4.50
N MET A 740 26.49 -23.41 4.63
CA MET A 740 26.49 -22.27 5.55
C MET A 740 25.42 -21.24 5.20
N ALA A 741 25.20 -20.97 3.91
CA ALA A 741 24.12 -20.09 3.44
C ALA A 741 22.73 -20.64 3.84
N ARG A 742 22.49 -21.94 3.59
CA ARG A 742 21.25 -22.64 3.95
C ARG A 742 20.97 -22.62 5.44
N ASN A 743 21.97 -22.96 6.26
CA ASN A 743 21.81 -22.96 7.72
C ASN A 743 21.51 -21.55 8.25
N THR A 744 22.10 -20.52 7.66
CA THR A 744 21.81 -19.12 8.03
C THR A 744 20.42 -18.69 7.56
N LEU A 745 19.99 -19.11 6.36
CA LEU A 745 18.64 -18.87 5.85
C LEU A 745 17.57 -19.53 6.75
N THR A 746 17.78 -20.77 7.20
CA THR A 746 16.89 -21.43 8.17
C THR A 746 16.76 -20.63 9.46
N GLN A 747 17.85 -20.05 9.98
CA GLN A 747 17.81 -19.16 11.15
C GLN A 747 17.01 -17.87 10.91
N VAL A 748 16.99 -17.33 9.68
CA VAL A 748 16.10 -16.21 9.32
C VAL A 748 14.64 -16.66 9.34
N VAL A 749 14.31 -17.81 8.74
CA VAL A 749 12.95 -18.37 8.72
C VAL A 749 12.43 -18.63 10.14
N ASP A 750 13.22 -19.29 10.99
CA ASP A 750 12.79 -19.63 12.33
C ASP A 750 12.67 -18.39 13.23
N ARG A 751 13.43 -17.31 12.95
CA ARG A 751 13.20 -15.99 13.54
C ARG A 751 11.87 -15.39 13.10
N TYR A 752 11.53 -15.45 11.81
CA TYR A 752 10.24 -14.96 11.30
C TYR A 752 9.09 -15.74 11.93
N LYS A 753 9.14 -17.09 11.95
CA LYS A 753 8.15 -17.92 12.66
C LYS A 753 8.00 -17.49 14.12
N ARG A 754 9.10 -17.39 14.88
CA ARG A 754 9.09 -17.06 16.31
C ARG A 754 8.36 -15.76 16.62
N TYR A 755 8.60 -14.71 15.84
CA TYR A 755 8.11 -13.36 16.14
C TYR A 755 6.86 -12.96 15.34
N ILE A 756 6.49 -13.66 14.27
CA ILE A 756 5.39 -13.25 13.37
C ILE A 756 4.20 -14.21 13.47
N ALA A 757 4.39 -15.52 13.69
CA ALA A 757 3.33 -16.52 13.56
C ALA A 757 2.11 -16.24 14.45
N SER A 758 2.28 -16.30 15.79
CA SER A 758 1.19 -16.10 16.75
C SER A 758 0.51 -14.73 16.62
N MET A 759 1.26 -13.68 16.24
CA MET A 759 0.71 -12.35 15.96
C MET A 759 -0.13 -12.32 14.68
N SER A 760 0.35 -12.96 13.62
CA SER A 760 -0.39 -13.06 12.35
C SER A 760 -1.66 -13.89 12.49
N GLU A 761 -1.66 -14.97 13.28
CA GLU A 761 -2.87 -15.73 13.61
C GLU A 761 -3.82 -14.90 14.49
N CYS A 762 -3.31 -14.29 15.56
CA CYS A 762 -4.05 -13.40 16.44
C CYS A 762 -4.77 -12.26 15.69
N LEU A 763 -4.02 -11.41 14.98
CA LEU A 763 -4.58 -10.28 14.26
C LEU A 763 -5.43 -10.73 13.06
N GLY A 764 -5.02 -11.78 12.34
CA GLY A 764 -5.78 -12.33 11.22
C GLY A 764 -7.17 -12.82 11.65
N ASN A 765 -7.24 -13.61 12.72
CA ASN A 765 -8.50 -14.06 13.31
C ASN A 765 -9.35 -12.88 13.82
N ALA A 766 -8.74 -11.91 14.49
CA ALA A 766 -9.45 -10.74 15.03
C ALA A 766 -10.02 -9.82 13.93
N PHE A 767 -9.26 -9.61 12.84
CA PHE A 767 -9.67 -8.83 11.67
C PHE A 767 -10.64 -9.60 10.75
N ARG A 768 -10.84 -10.90 10.98
CA ARG A 768 -11.63 -11.81 10.11
C ARG A 768 -11.04 -11.95 8.71
N ALA A 769 -9.72 -12.06 8.63
CA ALA A 769 -9.03 -12.44 7.41
C ALA A 769 -9.52 -13.81 6.90
N ASP A 770 -9.40 -14.05 5.60
CA ASP A 770 -9.60 -15.40 5.06
C ASP A 770 -8.55 -16.37 5.62
N LYS A 771 -8.95 -17.62 5.88
CA LYS A 771 -8.08 -18.59 6.55
C LYS A 771 -6.82 -18.91 5.75
N HIS A 772 -6.89 -19.01 4.42
CA HIS A 772 -5.71 -19.24 3.60
C HIS A 772 -4.71 -18.08 3.72
N THR A 773 -5.21 -16.83 3.78
CA THR A 773 -4.39 -15.63 3.99
C THR A 773 -3.67 -15.64 5.34
N VAL A 774 -4.28 -16.21 6.39
CA VAL A 774 -3.63 -16.39 7.70
C VAL A 774 -2.63 -17.55 7.65
N ASP A 775 -3.05 -18.72 7.15
CA ASP A 775 -2.24 -19.96 7.12
C ASP A 775 -0.91 -19.77 6.36
N ILE A 776 -0.86 -18.93 5.32
CA ILE A 776 0.37 -18.64 4.54
C ILE A 776 1.11 -17.38 4.96
N PHE A 777 0.61 -16.59 5.92
CA PHE A 777 1.10 -15.22 6.17
C PHE A 777 2.61 -15.14 6.38
N VAL A 778 3.17 -16.03 7.23
CA VAL A 778 4.60 -16.06 7.54
C VAL A 778 5.44 -16.48 6.33
N GLU A 779 4.92 -17.38 5.49
CA GLU A 779 5.60 -17.81 4.26
C GLU A 779 5.62 -16.66 3.24
N GLU A 780 4.51 -15.95 3.06
CA GLU A 780 4.43 -14.75 2.21
C GLU A 780 5.24 -13.56 2.75
N SER A 781 5.44 -13.46 4.07
CA SER A 781 6.40 -12.51 4.67
C SER A 781 7.86 -12.83 4.33
N VAL A 782 8.22 -14.11 4.19
CA VAL A 782 9.58 -14.54 3.80
C VAL A 782 9.78 -14.51 2.28
N ARG A 783 8.78 -14.97 1.51
CA ARG A 783 8.73 -14.88 0.03
C ARG A 783 8.79 -13.42 -0.42
N GLY A 784 8.07 -12.53 0.25
CA GLY A 784 8.06 -11.08 0.02
C GLY A 784 9.33 -10.31 0.40
N GLY A 785 10.45 -11.00 0.71
CA GLY A 785 11.72 -10.40 1.12
C GLY A 785 12.96 -11.01 0.45
N PRO A 786 14.17 -10.45 0.69
CA PRO A 786 15.39 -10.84 -0.02
C PRO A 786 15.89 -12.26 0.33
N ALA A 787 15.33 -12.89 1.36
CA ALA A 787 15.59 -14.28 1.73
C ALA A 787 15.19 -15.25 0.59
N TYR A 788 14.11 -14.95 -0.13
CA TYR A 788 13.61 -15.76 -1.24
C TYR A 788 14.57 -15.79 -2.44
N SER A 789 15.13 -14.63 -2.82
CA SER A 789 16.17 -14.55 -3.85
C SER A 789 17.34 -15.48 -3.57
N LEU A 790 17.80 -15.53 -2.32
CA LEU A 790 18.93 -16.37 -1.93
C LEU A 790 18.54 -17.85 -2.08
N SER A 791 17.38 -18.25 -1.58
CA SER A 791 16.94 -19.66 -1.63
C SER A 791 16.73 -20.18 -3.06
N SER A 792 16.06 -19.38 -3.91
CA SER A 792 15.87 -19.69 -5.33
C SER A 792 17.20 -19.89 -6.06
N LEU A 793 18.22 -19.09 -5.75
CA LEU A 793 19.56 -19.23 -6.31
C LEU A 793 20.34 -20.42 -5.72
N LEU A 794 20.20 -20.72 -4.42
CA LEU A 794 20.77 -21.92 -3.79
C LEU A 794 20.18 -23.21 -4.40
N ARG A 795 18.87 -23.21 -4.70
CA ARG A 795 18.16 -24.30 -5.39
C ARG A 795 18.69 -24.49 -6.81
N LYS A 796 18.88 -23.40 -7.57
CA LYS A 796 19.48 -23.42 -8.91
C LYS A 796 20.95 -23.88 -8.91
N ALA A 797 21.73 -23.56 -7.87
CA ALA A 797 23.16 -23.86 -7.79
C ALA A 797 23.50 -25.32 -7.39
N GLU A 798 22.62 -26.00 -6.66
CA GLU A 798 22.87 -27.33 -6.08
C GLU A 798 23.36 -28.40 -7.09
N PRO A 799 22.73 -28.62 -8.25
CA PRO A 799 23.14 -29.68 -9.17
C PRO A 799 24.59 -29.50 -9.67
N SER A 800 24.95 -28.26 -10.02
CA SER A 800 26.29 -27.91 -10.50
C SER A 800 27.35 -28.08 -9.41
N ILE A 801 27.03 -27.73 -8.16
CA ILE A 801 27.93 -27.92 -7.01
C ILE A 801 28.14 -29.41 -6.72
N ARG A 802 27.06 -30.20 -6.63
CA ARG A 802 27.14 -31.65 -6.36
C ARG A 802 27.91 -32.41 -7.44
N ARG A 803 27.74 -32.02 -8.70
CA ARG A 803 28.50 -32.56 -9.84
C ARG A 803 30.01 -32.41 -9.67
N VAL A 804 30.47 -31.20 -9.34
CA VAL A 804 31.91 -30.89 -9.20
C VAL A 804 32.47 -31.46 -7.88
N ALA A 805 31.68 -31.42 -6.80
CA ALA A 805 32.03 -31.96 -5.49
C ALA A 805 31.98 -33.50 -5.38
N ARG A 806 31.44 -34.19 -6.40
CA ARG A 806 31.21 -35.65 -6.44
C ARG A 806 30.39 -36.19 -5.24
N LEU A 807 29.49 -35.37 -4.72
CA LEU A 807 28.63 -35.71 -3.59
C LEU A 807 27.59 -36.78 -3.96
N GLY A 808 27.00 -37.40 -2.93
CA GLY A 808 25.95 -38.41 -3.09
C GLY A 808 24.65 -37.86 -3.70
N PRO A 809 23.74 -38.75 -4.16
CA PRO A 809 22.51 -38.37 -4.86
C PRO A 809 21.50 -37.64 -3.96
N TRP A 810 21.63 -37.79 -2.64
CA TRP A 810 20.69 -37.24 -1.64
C TRP A 810 20.98 -35.78 -1.31
N SER A 811 19.97 -34.91 -1.44
CA SER A 811 19.95 -33.60 -0.79
C SER A 811 18.91 -33.59 0.33
N VAL A 812 19.34 -33.28 1.56
CA VAL A 812 18.47 -33.30 2.74
C VAL A 812 17.86 -31.91 2.93
N ILE A 813 16.54 -31.81 2.84
CA ILE A 813 15.80 -30.53 2.88
C ILE A 813 15.19 -30.30 4.27
N ALA A 814 14.61 -31.36 4.87
CA ALA A 814 14.25 -31.39 6.28
C ALA A 814 14.95 -32.59 6.94
N PRO A 815 16.01 -32.37 7.75
CA PRO A 815 16.74 -33.46 8.39
C PRO A 815 15.93 -34.02 9.56
N VAL A 816 15.84 -35.35 9.63
CA VAL A 816 15.19 -36.08 10.73
C VAL A 816 16.02 -37.33 11.02
N GLU A 817 16.68 -37.37 12.17
CA GLU A 817 17.51 -38.50 12.61
C GLU A 817 16.65 -39.58 13.29
N LYS A 818 15.91 -40.35 12.49
CA LYS A 818 15.11 -41.50 12.95
C LYS A 818 15.57 -42.77 12.23
N ASP A 819 15.71 -43.87 12.95
CA ASP A 819 15.91 -45.21 12.37
C ASP A 819 14.53 -45.86 12.22
N VAL A 820 14.00 -45.86 11.00
CA VAL A 820 12.58 -46.10 10.74
C VAL A 820 12.38 -47.34 9.88
N LYS A 821 11.49 -48.24 10.31
CA LYS A 821 10.98 -49.33 9.48
C LYS A 821 9.56 -48.99 9.03
N GLY A 822 9.34 -49.02 7.72
CA GLY A 822 8.13 -48.50 7.10
C GLY A 822 7.77 -49.20 5.79
N GLU A 823 6.48 -49.18 5.46
CA GLU A 823 5.95 -49.54 4.15
C GLU A 823 6.20 -48.39 3.16
N VAL A 824 6.65 -48.71 1.94
CA VAL A 824 6.95 -47.74 0.88
C VAL A 824 5.75 -47.51 -0.04
N VAL A 825 5.32 -46.26 -0.16
CA VAL A 825 4.30 -45.80 -1.11
C VAL A 825 4.95 -44.94 -2.19
N VAL A 826 4.44 -44.99 -3.42
CA VAL A 826 5.03 -44.30 -4.57
C VAL A 826 3.93 -43.65 -5.41
N TYR A 827 4.05 -42.34 -5.62
CA TYR A 827 3.16 -41.46 -6.37
C TYR A 827 3.97 -40.76 -7.49
N HIS A 828 3.30 -40.18 -8.49
CA HIS A 828 4.02 -39.39 -9.50
C HIS A 828 4.26 -37.97 -8.98
N HIS A 829 3.21 -37.31 -8.47
CA HIS A 829 3.25 -36.01 -7.80
C HIS A 829 3.02 -36.16 -6.29
N LEU A 830 3.75 -35.42 -5.46
CA LEU A 830 3.52 -35.46 -4.00
C LEU A 830 2.08 -35.03 -3.62
N ARG A 831 1.55 -34.07 -4.38
CA ARG A 831 0.19 -33.51 -4.28
C ARG A 831 -0.91 -34.58 -4.36
N GLU A 832 -0.66 -35.73 -4.99
CA GLU A 832 -1.60 -36.87 -5.05
C GLU A 832 -1.95 -37.43 -3.67
N CYS A 833 -1.05 -37.30 -2.68
CA CYS A 833 -1.16 -37.99 -1.39
C CYS A 833 -1.21 -37.07 -0.16
N MET A 834 -1.18 -35.75 -0.34
CA MET A 834 -1.16 -34.77 0.77
C MET A 834 -2.39 -34.85 1.69
N THR A 835 -3.54 -35.35 1.20
CA THR A 835 -4.77 -35.55 1.97
C THR A 835 -4.87 -36.95 2.61
N GLU A 836 -3.97 -37.88 2.28
CA GLU A 836 -3.97 -39.23 2.85
C GLU A 836 -3.42 -39.26 4.29
N ARG A 837 -4.05 -40.09 5.14
CA ARG A 837 -3.55 -40.39 6.49
C ARG A 837 -2.91 -41.77 6.51
N PHE A 838 -1.60 -41.81 6.35
CA PHE A 838 -0.85 -43.06 6.34
C PHE A 838 -0.77 -43.71 7.73
N LYS A 839 -0.27 -44.95 7.75
CA LYS A 839 0.18 -45.61 8.99
C LYS A 839 1.40 -44.85 9.52
N LYS A 840 1.62 -44.84 10.84
CA LYS A 840 2.87 -44.33 11.40
C LYS A 840 4.07 -45.05 10.78
N ASN A 841 5.13 -44.30 10.52
CA ASN A 841 6.40 -44.74 9.94
C ASN A 841 6.38 -45.07 8.43
N THR A 842 5.29 -44.80 7.71
CA THR A 842 5.26 -44.94 6.24
C THR A 842 6.31 -44.06 5.55
N ILE A 843 6.88 -44.55 4.44
CA ILE A 843 7.85 -43.83 3.62
C ILE A 843 7.18 -43.52 2.28
N VAL A 844 7.12 -42.23 1.93
CA VAL A 844 6.50 -41.74 0.70
C VAL A 844 7.59 -41.42 -0.32
N ILE A 845 7.37 -41.79 -1.57
CA ILE A 845 8.22 -41.43 -2.71
C ILE A 845 7.34 -40.73 -3.75
N ALA A 846 7.77 -39.57 -4.23
CA ALA A 846 7.15 -38.84 -5.32
C ALA A 846 8.20 -38.51 -6.40
N ASP A 847 7.88 -38.67 -7.67
CA ASP A 847 8.79 -38.30 -8.76
C ASP A 847 8.90 -36.77 -8.92
N VAL A 848 7.81 -36.04 -8.65
CA VAL A 848 7.71 -34.57 -8.76
C VAL A 848 7.11 -33.98 -7.49
N CYS A 849 7.61 -32.80 -7.11
CA CYS A 849 7.09 -31.96 -6.06
C CYS A 849 7.44 -30.50 -6.40
N ASP A 850 6.45 -29.61 -6.35
CA ASP A 850 6.59 -28.19 -6.76
C ASP A 850 7.13 -27.32 -5.62
N GLY A 851 6.69 -27.60 -4.39
CA GLY A 851 7.04 -26.87 -3.18
C GLY A 851 5.81 -26.41 -2.38
N ASP A 852 4.69 -26.13 -3.05
CA ASP A 852 3.46 -25.61 -2.44
C ASP A 852 2.55 -26.72 -1.86
N GLU A 853 2.94 -27.98 -1.95
CA GLU A 853 2.20 -29.09 -1.33
C GLU A 853 2.28 -29.12 0.20
N ASP A 854 1.38 -29.86 0.84
CA ASP A 854 1.50 -30.22 2.26
C ASP A 854 2.07 -31.64 2.42
N VAL A 855 2.61 -31.94 3.61
CA VAL A 855 3.27 -33.22 3.89
C VAL A 855 2.26 -34.27 4.36
N PRO A 856 2.24 -35.47 3.76
CA PRO A 856 1.26 -36.48 4.13
C PRO A 856 1.34 -36.93 5.60
N SER A 857 0.19 -36.87 6.29
CA SER A 857 0.06 -37.22 7.70
C SER A 857 0.61 -38.62 8.02
N ASN A 858 1.37 -38.72 9.12
CA ASN A 858 2.06 -39.92 9.62
C ASN A 858 3.24 -40.47 8.79
N ALA A 859 3.62 -39.83 7.67
CA ALA A 859 4.87 -40.15 6.99
C ALA A 859 6.09 -40.01 7.94
N ALA A 860 7.14 -40.79 7.75
CA ALA A 860 8.41 -40.60 8.44
C ALA A 860 9.47 -39.96 7.54
N TYR A 861 9.54 -40.41 6.30
CA TYR A 861 10.35 -39.82 5.24
C TYR A 861 9.50 -39.60 3.99
N VAL A 862 9.73 -38.47 3.34
CA VAL A 862 9.22 -38.13 2.00
C VAL A 862 10.44 -37.94 1.10
N ILE A 863 10.53 -38.77 0.06
CA ILE A 863 11.62 -38.73 -0.92
C ILE A 863 11.07 -38.16 -2.23
N ILE A 864 11.68 -37.10 -2.75
CA ILE A 864 11.25 -36.41 -3.97
C ILE A 864 12.29 -36.52 -5.08
N GLY A 865 11.85 -36.63 -6.35
CA GLY A 865 12.73 -36.59 -7.53
C GLY A 865 13.14 -35.18 -7.98
N SER A 866 12.52 -34.13 -7.43
CA SER A 866 12.82 -32.72 -7.69
C SER A 866 13.66 -32.07 -6.57
N THR A 867 14.24 -30.89 -6.83
CA THR A 867 14.66 -29.96 -5.76
C THR A 867 13.54 -28.96 -5.49
N VAL A 868 12.96 -28.97 -4.29
CA VAL A 868 12.10 -27.87 -3.81
C VAL A 868 12.91 -26.80 -3.10
N ASP A 869 12.26 -25.67 -2.81
CA ASP A 869 12.88 -24.58 -2.07
C ASP A 869 13.03 -24.90 -0.58
N ILE A 870 14.04 -24.35 0.09
CA ILE A 870 14.19 -24.48 1.54
C ILE A 870 13.07 -23.73 2.29
N LEU A 871 12.46 -22.76 1.62
CA LEU A 871 11.39 -21.90 2.11
C LEU A 871 9.99 -22.36 1.68
N SER A 872 9.87 -23.39 0.84
CA SER A 872 8.57 -23.80 0.31
C SER A 872 7.71 -24.48 1.37
N HIS A 873 6.39 -24.35 1.24
CA HIS A 873 5.39 -24.90 2.16
C HIS A 873 5.71 -26.33 2.60
N VAL A 874 5.95 -27.24 1.65
CA VAL A 874 6.31 -28.66 1.95
C VAL A 874 7.58 -28.79 2.80
N ALA A 875 8.60 -27.96 2.58
CA ALA A 875 9.86 -27.98 3.32
C ALA A 875 9.72 -27.36 4.72
N VAL A 876 8.86 -26.34 4.85
CA VAL A 876 8.50 -25.72 6.13
C VAL A 876 7.67 -26.68 6.98
N ARG A 877 6.63 -27.28 6.40
CA ARG A 877 5.77 -28.32 7.00
C ARG A 877 6.56 -29.52 7.48
N ALA A 878 7.44 -30.06 6.61
CA ALA A 878 8.27 -31.21 6.95
C ALA A 878 9.11 -30.98 8.23
N ARG A 879 9.72 -29.81 8.38
CA ARG A 879 10.48 -29.46 9.60
C ARG A 879 9.57 -29.31 10.81
N ASN A 880 8.47 -28.57 10.68
CA ASN A 880 7.54 -28.31 11.78
C ASN A 880 6.94 -29.63 12.34
N GLU A 881 6.47 -30.50 11.46
CA GLU A 881 5.77 -31.75 11.81
C GLU A 881 6.71 -32.96 11.94
N ASN A 882 8.03 -32.71 11.87
CA ASN A 882 9.13 -33.67 12.07
C ASN A 882 9.13 -34.86 11.07
N HIS A 883 8.83 -34.57 9.80
CA HIS A 883 8.98 -35.46 8.66
C HIS A 883 10.32 -35.23 7.95
N GLY A 884 11.03 -36.30 7.58
CA GLY A 884 12.29 -36.18 6.84
C GLY A 884 12.06 -35.96 5.35
N LEU A 885 12.30 -34.76 4.83
CA LEU A 885 12.16 -34.43 3.40
C LEU A 885 13.53 -34.48 2.71
N ILE A 886 13.65 -35.34 1.69
CA ILE A 886 14.93 -35.64 1.02
C ILE A 886 14.72 -35.67 -0.50
N ALA A 887 15.51 -34.90 -1.25
CA ALA A 887 15.56 -34.98 -2.70
C ALA A 887 16.58 -36.02 -3.16
N CYS A 888 16.25 -36.79 -4.21
CA CYS A 888 17.14 -37.73 -4.87
C CYS A 888 17.42 -37.28 -6.30
N LEU A 889 18.63 -36.79 -6.55
CA LEU A 889 19.03 -36.11 -7.78
C LEU A 889 19.69 -37.02 -8.82
N ASP A 890 19.62 -38.33 -8.62
CA ASP A 890 20.09 -39.37 -9.53
C ASP A 890 18.89 -40.24 -9.95
N GLY A 891 18.64 -40.30 -11.26
CA GLY A 891 17.48 -40.99 -11.85
C GLY A 891 17.56 -42.52 -11.73
N ASP A 892 18.77 -43.08 -11.74
CA ASP A 892 18.99 -44.52 -11.60
C ASP A 892 18.65 -44.96 -10.16
N GLU A 893 18.96 -44.11 -9.18
CA GLU A 893 18.64 -44.33 -7.76
C GLU A 893 17.15 -44.08 -7.45
N MET A 894 16.51 -43.07 -8.08
CA MET A 894 15.05 -42.93 -8.02
C MET A 894 14.32 -44.14 -8.62
N GLU A 895 14.85 -44.75 -9.68
CA GLU A 895 14.27 -45.99 -10.22
C GLU A 895 14.46 -47.20 -9.30
N ARG A 896 15.62 -47.31 -8.63
CA ARG A 896 15.82 -48.29 -7.54
C ARG A 896 14.76 -48.12 -6.45
N LEU A 897 14.53 -46.88 -6.03
CA LEU A 897 13.54 -46.50 -5.02
C LEU A 897 12.09 -46.83 -5.41
N ARG A 898 11.64 -46.43 -6.61
CA ARG A 898 10.31 -46.77 -7.14
C ARG A 898 10.05 -48.28 -7.13
N SER A 899 11.10 -49.08 -7.33
CA SER A 899 11.01 -50.55 -7.34
C SER A 899 10.65 -51.17 -5.98
N TYR A 900 10.64 -50.39 -4.88
CA TYR A 900 10.27 -50.84 -3.53
C TYR A 900 8.80 -50.61 -3.15
N LYS A 901 7.94 -50.11 -4.05
CA LYS A 901 6.49 -49.91 -3.80
C LYS A 901 5.85 -51.14 -3.13
N GLY A 902 5.14 -50.93 -2.02
CA GLY A 902 4.49 -51.98 -1.23
C GLY A 902 5.43 -52.86 -0.39
N SER A 903 6.74 -52.58 -0.37
CA SER A 903 7.72 -53.33 0.43
C SER A 903 8.00 -52.65 1.77
N VAL A 904 8.37 -53.44 2.78
CA VAL A 904 8.87 -52.91 4.05
C VAL A 904 10.39 -52.70 3.96
N VAL A 905 10.81 -51.46 4.14
CA VAL A 905 12.23 -51.05 4.15
C VAL A 905 12.59 -50.44 5.50
N ARG A 906 13.89 -50.39 5.77
CA ARG A 906 14.49 -49.59 6.83
C ARG A 906 15.11 -48.35 6.17
N ALA A 907 14.66 -47.16 6.56
CA ALA A 907 15.25 -45.89 6.19
C ALA A 907 15.94 -45.26 7.40
N LYS A 908 17.13 -44.72 7.20
CA LYS A 908 17.90 -44.05 8.25
C LYS A 908 18.74 -42.92 7.66
N LEU A 909 18.67 -41.76 8.31
CA LEU A 909 19.54 -40.62 8.05
C LEU A 909 20.66 -40.57 9.10
N GLU A 910 21.92 -40.42 8.67
CA GLU A 910 23.08 -40.14 9.52
C GLU A 910 23.79 -38.90 8.97
N GLY A 911 23.56 -37.73 9.58
CA GLY A 911 23.99 -36.44 9.02
C GLY A 911 23.36 -36.17 7.65
N GLU A 912 24.17 -35.97 6.61
CA GLU A 912 23.69 -35.88 5.21
C GLU A 912 23.57 -37.24 4.50
N ILE A 913 23.99 -38.34 5.13
CA ILE A 913 23.98 -39.67 4.50
C ILE A 913 22.62 -40.32 4.74
N PHE A 914 21.76 -40.30 3.73
CA PHE A 914 20.54 -41.11 3.72
C PHE A 914 20.84 -42.55 3.25
N SER A 915 20.23 -43.51 3.93
CA SER A 915 20.36 -44.94 3.67
C SER A 915 18.99 -45.61 3.71
N ILE A 916 18.75 -46.55 2.79
CA ILE A 916 17.46 -47.22 2.63
C ILE A 916 17.62 -48.65 2.11
N GLU A 917 17.20 -49.61 2.94
CA GLU A 917 17.48 -51.04 2.83
C GLU A 917 16.19 -51.89 2.89
N LEU A 918 16.03 -52.85 1.98
CA LEU A 918 14.96 -53.85 2.06
C LEU A 918 15.15 -54.79 3.26
N GLN A 919 14.13 -54.93 4.11
CA GLN A 919 14.16 -55.88 5.24
C GLN A 919 13.82 -57.32 4.80
N ASN A 920 12.79 -57.50 3.95
CA ASN A 920 12.26 -58.82 3.57
C ASN A 920 12.61 -59.23 2.13
N MET A 921 13.86 -59.62 1.89
CA MET A 921 14.31 -60.18 0.60
C MET A 921 13.47 -61.38 0.13
N SER A 922 12.98 -62.21 1.06
CA SER A 922 12.20 -63.43 0.81
C SER A 922 10.82 -63.18 0.20
N GLU A 923 10.18 -62.05 0.51
CA GLU A 923 8.89 -61.65 -0.07
C GLU A 923 9.09 -60.91 -1.39
N PHE A 924 10.09 -60.04 -1.47
CA PHE A 924 10.46 -59.34 -2.71
C PHE A 924 10.83 -60.31 -3.85
N THR A 925 11.50 -61.41 -3.52
CA THR A 925 11.83 -62.48 -4.49
C THR A 925 10.61 -63.28 -4.97
N ARG A 926 9.50 -63.30 -4.21
CA ARG A 926 8.23 -63.89 -4.68
C ARG A 926 7.48 -62.99 -5.67
N LEU A 927 7.59 -61.67 -5.50
CA LEU A 927 6.92 -60.68 -6.38
C LEU A 927 7.65 -60.49 -7.73
N LYS A 928 8.97 -60.73 -7.78
CA LYS A 928 9.78 -60.66 -9.02
C LYS A 928 10.24 -62.02 -9.54
N SER A 929 9.32 -62.98 -9.65
CA SER A 929 9.58 -64.27 -10.32
C SER A 929 9.50 -64.21 -11.85
N GLN A 930 9.53 -63.00 -12.43
CA GLN A 930 9.82 -62.74 -13.85
C GLN A 930 10.89 -61.64 -13.94
N ASP A 931 11.80 -61.82 -14.89
CA ASP A 931 12.92 -60.94 -15.30
C ASP A 931 14.04 -60.59 -14.28
N SER A 932 14.96 -61.56 -14.18
CA SER A 932 16.43 -61.38 -14.23
C SER A 932 17.11 -60.33 -13.34
N PHE A 933 17.51 -60.75 -12.13
CA PHE A 933 18.34 -59.96 -11.21
C PHE A 933 19.85 -60.16 -11.49
N ALA A 934 20.45 -59.39 -12.41
CA ALA A 934 21.81 -59.68 -12.92
C ALA A 934 22.75 -58.49 -13.23
N SER A 935 22.64 -57.33 -12.55
CA SER A 935 23.71 -56.30 -12.51
C SER A 935 23.55 -55.31 -11.35
N LEU A 936 23.98 -55.69 -10.14
CA LEU A 936 23.87 -54.83 -8.94
C LEU A 936 25.15 -54.79 -8.07
N LYS A 937 26.32 -54.86 -8.71
CA LYS A 937 27.62 -54.52 -8.08
C LYS A 937 28.49 -53.72 -9.04
N LYS A 938 28.93 -52.53 -8.58
CA LYS A 938 29.73 -51.51 -9.29
C LYS A 938 28.99 -50.69 -10.37
N MET A 939 28.32 -49.62 -9.93
CA MET A 939 28.32 -48.35 -10.66
C MET A 939 28.74 -47.24 -9.68
N LYS A 940 29.48 -46.25 -10.19
CA LYS A 940 29.76 -44.98 -9.50
C LYS A 940 28.95 -43.89 -10.19
N SER A 941 28.45 -42.93 -9.42
CA SER A 941 27.67 -41.78 -9.88
C SER A 941 28.25 -41.15 -11.16
N ARG A 942 27.44 -41.11 -12.22
CA ARG A 942 27.87 -40.64 -13.55
C ARG A 942 26.87 -39.75 -14.28
N ASN A 943 25.66 -39.60 -13.73
CA ASN A 943 24.50 -39.00 -14.39
C ASN A 943 24.00 -37.69 -13.73
N LEU A 944 24.87 -36.93 -13.05
CA LEU A 944 24.52 -35.60 -12.53
C LEU A 944 24.45 -34.55 -13.65
N VAL A 945 23.29 -33.94 -13.83
CA VAL A 945 22.94 -33.15 -15.02
C VAL A 945 23.36 -31.68 -14.89
N THR A 946 24.52 -31.32 -15.44
CA THR A 946 24.89 -29.94 -15.89
C THR A 946 26.27 -29.97 -16.60
N PRO A 947 26.58 -29.01 -17.49
CA PRO A 947 27.84 -28.97 -18.24
C PRO A 947 29.00 -28.29 -17.47
N PRO A 948 30.28 -28.60 -17.79
CA PRO A 948 31.44 -27.90 -17.24
C PRO A 948 31.60 -26.46 -17.74
N SER A 949 32.04 -25.56 -16.87
CA SER A 949 32.31 -24.14 -17.12
C SER A 949 33.64 -23.93 -17.86
N GLY A 950 33.73 -22.95 -18.77
CA GLY A 950 34.95 -22.75 -19.59
C GLY A 950 35.23 -21.31 -20.06
N LEU A 951 36.14 -20.64 -19.35
CA LEU A 951 37.01 -19.50 -19.74
C LEU A 951 36.37 -18.26 -20.42
N GLN A 952 36.56 -17.10 -19.78
CA GLN A 952 36.14 -15.77 -20.25
C GLN A 952 37.15 -15.13 -21.23
N THR A 953 36.64 -14.31 -22.17
CA THR A 953 37.35 -13.15 -22.73
C THR A 953 36.38 -11.98 -22.96
N PRO A 954 36.82 -10.71 -22.76
CA PRO A 954 35.97 -9.51 -22.84
C PRO A 954 35.78 -8.99 -24.30
N PRO A 955 34.89 -8.00 -24.54
CA PRO A 955 34.06 -7.99 -25.75
C PRO A 955 34.52 -7.09 -26.90
N ASN A 956 34.15 -7.47 -28.13
CA ASN A 956 33.69 -6.52 -29.15
C ASN A 956 32.95 -7.21 -30.31
N ALA A 957 32.31 -6.41 -31.17
CA ALA A 957 31.71 -6.79 -32.47
C ALA A 957 30.43 -7.68 -32.47
N LEU A 958 29.30 -7.00 -32.23
CA LEU A 958 28.12 -6.96 -33.13
C LEU A 958 27.20 -8.21 -33.34
N SER A 959 25.96 -8.02 -32.88
CA SER A 959 24.67 -8.29 -33.58
C SER A 959 24.25 -9.71 -34.02
N GLY A 960 23.01 -10.07 -33.69
CA GLY A 960 22.24 -11.11 -34.40
C GLY A 960 21.26 -11.89 -33.51
N ALA A 961 19.97 -11.56 -33.55
CA ALA A 961 18.90 -12.35 -32.91
C ALA A 961 18.90 -13.79 -33.48
N LEU A 962 18.80 -14.86 -32.68
CA LEU A 962 17.65 -15.34 -31.90
C LEU A 962 16.35 -15.50 -32.72
N VAL A 963 15.81 -16.73 -32.71
CA VAL A 963 14.37 -17.10 -32.79
C VAL A 963 13.62 -16.65 -34.07
N SER A 964 12.92 -17.49 -34.82
CA SER A 964 11.96 -18.55 -34.44
C SER A 964 12.26 -19.90 -35.16
N SER A 965 11.76 -21.08 -34.75
CA SER A 965 10.48 -21.51 -34.18
C SER A 965 9.34 -21.54 -35.24
N LEU A 966 8.52 -22.59 -35.39
CA LEU A 966 8.42 -23.83 -34.61
C LEU A 966 8.02 -25.07 -35.44
N SER A 967 8.32 -26.21 -34.81
CA SER A 967 8.05 -27.61 -35.15
C SER A 967 6.58 -28.02 -35.10
N ASN A 968 6.31 -29.28 -35.48
CA ASN A 968 4.97 -29.81 -35.74
C ASN A 968 4.99 -31.38 -35.79
N LEU A 969 4.31 -32.24 -35.00
CA LEU A 969 3.64 -32.18 -33.68
C LEU A 969 4.26 -33.28 -32.75
N SER A 970 3.71 -34.40 -32.22
CA SER A 970 2.46 -35.23 -32.18
C SER A 970 1.91 -35.88 -33.47
N LEU A 971 1.35 -37.12 -33.52
CA LEU A 971 1.74 -38.48 -33.08
C LEU A 971 0.60 -39.49 -33.46
N SER A 972 0.89 -40.65 -34.08
CA SER A 972 0.21 -41.95 -33.82
C SER A 972 0.90 -43.10 -34.55
N ASP A 973 0.69 -44.32 -34.04
CA ASP A 973 1.06 -45.65 -34.56
C ASP A 973 2.46 -46.19 -34.19
N LEU A 974 2.56 -47.52 -34.15
CA LEU A 974 3.73 -48.34 -33.81
C LEU A 974 4.20 -48.33 -32.34
N ASN A 975 3.27 -48.65 -31.43
CA ASN A 975 3.58 -49.23 -30.12
C ASN A 975 4.13 -50.67 -30.26
N THR A 976 5.38 -50.81 -30.73
CA THR A 976 6.09 -52.11 -30.84
C THR A 976 7.59 -51.96 -30.60
N LYS A 977 8.12 -52.75 -29.64
CA LYS A 977 9.53 -53.09 -29.36
C LYS A 977 10.60 -52.30 -30.16
N ALA A 978 11.29 -51.39 -29.48
CA ALA A 978 12.42 -50.66 -30.05
C ALA A 978 13.48 -51.59 -30.66
N PRO A 979 13.76 -51.52 -31.98
CA PRO A 979 14.87 -52.23 -32.60
C PRO A 979 16.20 -51.50 -32.34
N SER A 980 17.31 -52.22 -32.38
CA SER A 980 18.63 -51.59 -32.31
C SER A 980 18.88 -50.72 -33.56
N MET A 981 19.09 -49.42 -33.36
CA MET A 981 19.41 -48.48 -34.45
C MET A 981 20.69 -48.92 -35.18
N LYS A 982 20.52 -49.32 -36.43
CA LYS A 982 21.64 -49.50 -37.36
C LYS A 982 22.16 -48.13 -37.80
N ARG A 983 23.44 -48.05 -38.16
CA ARG A 983 23.98 -46.93 -38.94
C ARG A 983 23.42 -46.98 -40.37
N THR A 984 22.27 -46.38 -40.58
CA THR A 984 21.69 -46.09 -41.91
C THR A 984 21.47 -44.59 -42.01
N GLY A 985 22.50 -43.87 -42.45
CA GLY A 985 22.48 -42.41 -42.55
C GLY A 985 21.65 -41.91 -43.74
N SER A 986 21.41 -40.60 -43.74
CA SER A 986 20.70 -39.85 -44.79
C SER A 986 21.02 -40.26 -46.22
N ILE A 987 20.02 -40.78 -46.91
CA ILE A 987 19.93 -40.72 -48.37
C ILE A 987 18.54 -40.16 -48.69
N LEU A 988 18.47 -39.14 -49.55
CA LEU A 988 17.21 -38.71 -50.16
C LEU A 988 16.66 -39.89 -50.96
N THR A 989 15.53 -40.45 -50.54
CA THR A 989 14.87 -41.55 -51.24
C THR A 989 14.34 -41.08 -52.60
N GLU A 990 14.05 -42.01 -53.52
CA GLU A 990 13.34 -41.65 -54.77
C GLU A 990 11.98 -41.00 -54.48
N GLU A 991 11.30 -41.44 -53.41
CA GLU A 991 10.07 -40.84 -52.89
C GLU A 991 10.30 -39.37 -52.49
N HIS A 992 11.32 -39.05 -51.68
CA HIS A 992 11.65 -37.66 -51.36
C HIS A 992 12.01 -36.85 -52.60
N LEU A 993 12.75 -37.43 -53.56
CA LEU A 993 13.15 -36.75 -54.79
C LEU A 993 11.98 -36.45 -55.73
N THR A 994 11.07 -37.40 -55.91
CA THR A 994 9.92 -37.29 -56.84
C THR A 994 8.72 -36.55 -56.24
N ALA A 995 8.61 -36.43 -54.91
CA ALA A 995 7.56 -35.66 -54.26
C ALA A 995 7.48 -34.20 -54.79
N PRO A 996 6.28 -33.62 -54.97
CA PRO A 996 6.14 -32.21 -55.33
C PRO A 996 6.67 -31.30 -54.21
N TRP A 997 6.89 -30.02 -54.53
CA TRP A 997 7.41 -29.03 -53.57
C TRP A 997 6.43 -28.70 -52.43
N THR A 998 5.14 -29.02 -52.60
CA THR A 998 4.06 -28.81 -51.64
C THR A 998 3.13 -30.03 -51.64
N ILE A 999 2.65 -30.43 -50.46
CA ILE A 999 1.78 -31.57 -50.21
C ILE A 999 0.46 -31.06 -49.62
N ARG A 1000 -0.68 -31.51 -50.17
CA ARG A 1000 -2.02 -31.14 -49.68
C ARG A 1000 -2.45 -32.03 -48.49
N PRO A 1001 -3.40 -31.61 -47.64
CA PRO A 1001 -3.81 -32.41 -46.47
C PRO A 1001 -4.34 -33.81 -46.77
N SER A 1002 -4.95 -34.00 -47.94
CA SER A 1002 -5.39 -35.30 -48.48
C SER A 1002 -4.24 -36.28 -48.81
N GLU A 1003 -3.00 -35.79 -48.85
CA GLU A 1003 -1.81 -36.53 -49.30
C GLU A 1003 -0.76 -36.69 -48.18
N PHE A 1004 -1.05 -36.17 -46.98
CA PHE A 1004 -0.15 -36.22 -45.82
C PHE A 1004 0.17 -37.66 -45.37
N ASN A 1005 1.44 -38.04 -45.50
CA ASN A 1005 1.96 -39.36 -45.13
C ASN A 1005 3.28 -39.25 -44.33
N ILE A 1006 3.62 -40.31 -43.59
CA ILE A 1006 4.67 -40.26 -42.55
C ILE A 1006 6.11 -40.16 -43.10
N SER A 1007 6.33 -40.50 -44.37
CA SER A 1007 7.62 -40.33 -45.07
C SER A 1007 7.82 -38.90 -45.56
N LEU A 1008 6.79 -38.27 -46.14
CA LEU A 1008 6.89 -36.95 -46.75
C LEU A 1008 6.66 -35.77 -45.79
N VAL A 1009 5.85 -35.89 -44.72
CA VAL A 1009 5.50 -34.73 -43.89
C VAL A 1009 5.75 -34.91 -42.40
N GLY A 1010 6.29 -33.86 -41.78
CA GLY A 1010 6.34 -33.70 -40.33
C GLY A 1010 4.93 -33.63 -39.72
N SER A 1011 4.82 -34.05 -38.46
CA SER A 1011 3.56 -34.56 -37.89
C SER A 1011 2.45 -33.53 -37.61
N LYS A 1012 2.69 -32.21 -37.74
CA LYS A 1012 1.69 -31.12 -37.91
C LYS A 1012 0.57 -31.54 -38.85
N SER A 1013 1.01 -31.63 -40.08
CA SER A 1013 0.36 -32.23 -41.23
C SER A 1013 -0.35 -33.54 -40.85
N LEU A 1014 0.36 -34.55 -40.34
CA LEU A 1014 -0.24 -35.85 -40.00
C LEU A 1014 -1.42 -35.74 -39.01
N ASN A 1015 -1.25 -35.02 -37.91
CA ASN A 1015 -2.33 -34.88 -36.92
C ASN A 1015 -3.47 -33.98 -37.42
N LEU A 1016 -3.18 -32.97 -38.23
CA LEU A 1016 -4.22 -32.14 -38.86
C LEU A 1016 -5.02 -32.95 -39.89
N GLY A 1017 -4.34 -33.77 -40.71
CA GLY A 1017 -4.96 -34.73 -41.63
C GLY A 1017 -5.76 -35.82 -40.89
N ARG A 1018 -5.30 -36.27 -39.72
CA ARG A 1018 -6.09 -37.15 -38.84
C ARG A 1018 -7.33 -36.45 -38.29
N LEU A 1019 -7.25 -35.18 -37.86
CA LEU A 1019 -8.42 -34.43 -37.39
C LEU A 1019 -9.43 -34.23 -38.53
N MET A 1020 -8.99 -33.91 -39.75
CA MET A 1020 -9.86 -33.91 -40.94
C MET A 1020 -10.48 -35.29 -41.21
N GLY A 1021 -9.67 -36.35 -41.21
CA GLY A 1021 -10.11 -37.73 -41.47
C GLY A 1021 -10.98 -38.35 -40.39
N LEU A 1022 -10.98 -37.80 -39.17
CA LEU A 1022 -11.85 -38.20 -38.07
C LEU A 1022 -13.27 -37.62 -38.18
N GLY A 1023 -13.52 -36.67 -39.09
CA GLY A 1023 -14.84 -36.04 -39.27
C GLY A 1023 -15.25 -35.19 -38.06
N MET A 1024 -14.55 -34.08 -37.85
CA MET A 1024 -14.91 -33.12 -36.80
C MET A 1024 -16.35 -32.61 -36.98
N PRO A 1025 -17.10 -32.34 -35.88
CA PRO A 1025 -18.41 -31.69 -35.96
C PRO A 1025 -18.37 -30.35 -36.68
N ASP A 1026 -19.46 -29.95 -37.34
CA ASP A 1026 -19.56 -28.74 -38.18
C ASP A 1026 -19.15 -27.42 -37.49
N TRP A 1027 -19.16 -27.39 -36.15
CA TRP A 1027 -18.77 -26.24 -35.34
C TRP A 1027 -17.26 -26.18 -35.02
N ILE A 1028 -16.49 -27.25 -35.26
CA ILE A 1028 -15.02 -27.29 -35.13
C ILE A 1028 -14.40 -27.14 -36.52
N GLN A 1029 -14.07 -25.89 -36.89
CA GLN A 1029 -13.44 -25.58 -38.16
C GLN A 1029 -11.91 -25.68 -38.05
N LEU A 1030 -11.26 -26.29 -39.06
CA LEU A 1030 -9.80 -26.42 -39.14
C LEU A 1030 -9.24 -25.42 -40.17
N PRO A 1031 -8.21 -24.62 -39.86
CA PRO A 1031 -7.67 -23.62 -40.81
C PRO A 1031 -6.99 -24.28 -42.01
N THR A 1032 -7.21 -23.73 -43.20
CA THR A 1032 -6.56 -24.15 -44.45
C THR A 1032 -5.05 -24.23 -44.31
N SER A 1033 -4.44 -25.29 -44.85
CA SER A 1033 -3.01 -25.56 -44.68
C SER A 1033 -2.42 -26.38 -45.83
N VAL A 1034 -1.13 -26.20 -46.11
CA VAL A 1034 -0.33 -26.97 -47.07
C VAL A 1034 1.07 -27.21 -46.46
N THR A 1035 1.72 -28.33 -46.75
CA THR A 1035 3.05 -28.64 -46.18
C THR A 1035 4.14 -28.76 -47.25
N ILE A 1036 5.26 -28.07 -47.05
CA ILE A 1036 6.51 -28.29 -47.81
C ILE A 1036 7.21 -29.52 -47.20
N PRO A 1037 7.51 -30.58 -47.98
CA PRO A 1037 7.86 -31.89 -47.42
C PRO A 1037 9.29 -32.01 -46.87
N ASN A 1038 9.50 -33.09 -46.12
CA ASN A 1038 10.81 -33.61 -45.73
C ASN A 1038 11.73 -33.73 -46.96
N GLY A 1039 13.01 -33.41 -46.81
CA GLY A 1039 13.97 -33.41 -47.90
C GLY A 1039 13.91 -32.17 -48.82
N ALA A 1040 12.92 -31.28 -48.71
CA ALA A 1040 12.84 -30.07 -49.55
C ALA A 1040 14.05 -29.13 -49.37
N LEU A 1041 14.57 -28.96 -48.14
CA LEU A 1041 15.84 -28.25 -47.90
C LEU A 1041 17.01 -28.92 -48.67
N LYS A 1042 17.06 -30.25 -48.66
CA LYS A 1042 18.09 -31.04 -49.37
C LYS A 1042 17.90 -30.97 -50.90
N LYS A 1043 16.69 -30.63 -51.41
CA LYS A 1043 16.46 -30.24 -52.81
C LYS A 1043 16.88 -28.80 -53.10
N ALA A 1044 16.59 -27.84 -52.24
CA ALA A 1044 16.97 -26.44 -52.43
C ALA A 1044 18.50 -26.28 -52.51
N PHE A 1045 19.26 -26.99 -51.68
CA PHE A 1045 20.72 -27.09 -51.79
C PHE A 1045 21.20 -27.84 -53.05
N ARG A 1046 20.35 -28.62 -53.75
CA ARG A 1046 20.73 -29.31 -55.01
C ARG A 1046 20.64 -28.42 -56.24
N ASP A 1047 19.84 -27.36 -56.20
CA ASP A 1047 19.74 -26.33 -57.23
C ASP A 1047 21.12 -25.76 -57.61
N GLU A 1048 21.30 -25.38 -58.87
CA GLU A 1048 22.57 -24.83 -59.37
C GLU A 1048 22.87 -23.44 -58.79
N LYS A 1049 21.84 -22.62 -58.54
CA LYS A 1049 21.96 -21.32 -57.87
C LYS A 1049 22.62 -21.46 -56.49
N ASN A 1050 22.18 -22.46 -55.73
CA ASN A 1050 22.66 -22.74 -54.37
C ASN A 1050 23.95 -23.59 -54.32
N SER A 1051 24.61 -23.84 -55.45
CA SER A 1051 25.76 -24.75 -55.54
C SER A 1051 26.97 -24.32 -54.70
N ALA A 1052 27.23 -23.01 -54.56
CA ALA A 1052 28.30 -22.47 -53.72
C ALA A 1052 27.95 -22.59 -52.22
N LEU A 1053 26.72 -22.22 -51.84
CA LEU A 1053 26.22 -22.33 -50.47
C LEU A 1053 26.24 -23.79 -49.97
N ARG A 1054 25.89 -24.76 -50.84
CA ARG A 1054 26.01 -26.21 -50.56
C ARG A 1054 27.44 -26.60 -50.15
N GLN A 1055 28.47 -26.07 -50.81
CA GLN A 1055 29.87 -26.39 -50.48
C GLN A 1055 30.26 -25.82 -49.11
N GLN A 1056 29.94 -24.56 -48.85
CA GLN A 1056 30.23 -23.90 -47.57
C GLN A 1056 29.48 -24.58 -46.40
N TYR A 1057 28.20 -24.92 -46.59
CA TYR A 1057 27.39 -25.65 -45.62
C TYR A 1057 28.05 -27.00 -45.27
N SER A 1058 28.46 -27.77 -46.29
CA SER A 1058 29.09 -29.07 -46.08
C SER A 1058 30.42 -28.98 -45.31
N ALA A 1059 31.23 -27.96 -45.59
CA ALA A 1059 32.50 -27.71 -44.89
C ALA A 1059 32.29 -27.40 -43.40
N LEU A 1060 31.51 -26.36 -43.06
CA LEU A 1060 31.24 -25.97 -41.68
C LEU A 1060 30.49 -27.05 -40.89
N ARG A 1061 29.66 -27.84 -41.56
CA ARG A 1061 28.94 -28.99 -40.98
C ARG A 1061 29.89 -30.15 -40.67
N THR A 1062 30.92 -30.35 -41.47
CA THR A 1062 31.98 -31.33 -41.18
C THR A 1062 32.85 -30.85 -40.00
N GLU A 1063 33.17 -29.55 -39.98
CA GLU A 1063 33.92 -28.90 -38.90
C GLU A 1063 33.18 -29.01 -37.55
N ILE A 1064 31.88 -28.66 -37.48
CA ILE A 1064 31.11 -28.72 -36.23
C ILE A 1064 30.91 -30.15 -35.71
N TYR A 1065 30.94 -31.18 -36.56
CA TYR A 1065 30.85 -32.57 -36.10
C TYR A 1065 32.18 -33.15 -35.61
N ASN A 1066 33.30 -32.70 -36.18
CA ASN A 1066 34.64 -32.98 -35.69
C ASN A 1066 35.00 -32.17 -34.43
N ALA A 1067 34.34 -31.02 -34.21
CA ALA A 1067 34.40 -30.27 -32.96
C ALA A 1067 33.72 -31.01 -31.79
N ASN A 1068 33.84 -30.44 -30.59
CA ASN A 1068 33.28 -30.99 -29.35
C ASN A 1068 31.75 -31.23 -29.49
N PRO A 1069 31.18 -32.32 -28.91
CA PRO A 1069 29.73 -32.54 -28.87
C PRO A 1069 28.89 -31.37 -28.35
N ASN A 1070 29.46 -30.50 -27.51
CA ASN A 1070 28.81 -29.31 -26.96
C ASN A 1070 29.15 -28.01 -27.74
N ASP A 1071 29.93 -28.07 -28.83
CA ASP A 1071 30.30 -26.87 -29.59
C ASP A 1071 29.15 -26.38 -30.48
N VAL A 1072 28.68 -25.16 -30.22
CA VAL A 1072 27.63 -24.48 -30.99
C VAL A 1072 28.15 -23.31 -31.82
N LYS A 1073 29.45 -22.98 -31.78
CA LYS A 1073 30.03 -21.75 -32.39
C LYS A 1073 29.84 -21.65 -33.90
N LEU A 1074 29.67 -22.78 -34.58
CA LEU A 1074 29.43 -22.84 -36.03
C LEU A 1074 27.94 -22.94 -36.39
N CYS A 1075 27.04 -23.15 -35.41
CA CYS A 1075 25.60 -23.16 -35.64
C CYS A 1075 25.08 -21.85 -36.26
N PRO A 1076 25.49 -20.64 -35.81
CA PRO A 1076 25.05 -19.38 -36.44
C PRO A 1076 25.42 -19.31 -37.93
N LYS A 1077 26.66 -19.64 -38.29
CA LYS A 1077 27.11 -19.66 -39.70
C LYS A 1077 26.35 -20.69 -40.55
N LEU A 1078 26.01 -21.84 -39.96
CA LEU A 1078 25.20 -22.88 -40.62
C LEU A 1078 23.73 -22.46 -40.80
N LYS A 1079 23.19 -21.58 -39.95
CA LYS A 1079 21.91 -20.89 -40.21
C LYS A 1079 22.05 -19.87 -41.32
N GLU A 1080 23.08 -19.04 -41.27
CA GLU A 1080 23.31 -17.95 -42.22
C GLU A 1080 23.33 -18.45 -43.67
N ILE A 1081 24.02 -19.56 -43.92
CA ILE A 1081 24.07 -20.21 -45.24
C ILE A 1081 22.70 -20.76 -45.68
N ILE A 1082 21.82 -21.16 -44.75
CA ILE A 1082 20.43 -21.54 -45.07
C ILE A 1082 19.58 -20.31 -45.38
N MET A 1083 19.77 -19.20 -44.64
CA MET A 1083 19.09 -17.94 -44.90
C MET A 1083 19.54 -17.26 -46.21
N GLN A 1084 20.78 -17.51 -46.65
CA GLN A 1084 21.31 -17.04 -47.93
C GLN A 1084 20.78 -17.82 -49.15
N LEU A 1085 20.00 -18.89 -48.98
CA LEU A 1085 19.49 -19.69 -50.11
C LEU A 1085 18.65 -18.85 -51.08
N GLU A 1086 18.99 -18.97 -52.37
CA GLU A 1086 18.17 -18.50 -53.48
C GLU A 1086 17.00 -19.45 -53.73
N LEU A 1087 15.86 -18.90 -54.16
CA LEU A 1087 14.62 -19.63 -54.37
C LEU A 1087 14.69 -20.49 -55.65
N PRO A 1088 14.53 -21.82 -55.58
CA PRO A 1088 14.39 -22.69 -56.75
C PRO A 1088 13.12 -22.35 -57.53
N ASP A 1089 13.17 -22.31 -58.87
CA ASP A 1089 12.03 -21.83 -59.68
C ASP A 1089 10.77 -22.71 -59.53
N GLY A 1090 10.97 -24.03 -59.37
CA GLY A 1090 9.88 -24.96 -59.07
C GLY A 1090 9.27 -24.80 -57.68
N LEU A 1091 10.03 -24.26 -56.71
CA LEU A 1091 9.50 -23.92 -55.38
C LEU A 1091 8.80 -22.56 -55.40
N ALA A 1092 9.28 -21.60 -56.20
CA ALA A 1092 8.60 -20.31 -56.39
C ALA A 1092 7.16 -20.48 -56.91
N ALA A 1093 6.97 -21.32 -57.92
CA ALA A 1093 5.65 -21.65 -58.45
C ALA A 1093 4.75 -22.34 -57.39
N ALA A 1094 5.32 -23.24 -56.60
CA ALA A 1094 4.58 -23.94 -55.54
C ALA A 1094 4.19 -23.02 -54.37
N LEU A 1095 5.06 -22.08 -53.96
CA LEU A 1095 4.77 -21.09 -52.93
C LEU A 1095 3.67 -20.12 -53.36
N ARG A 1096 3.65 -19.68 -54.63
CA ARG A 1096 2.54 -18.87 -55.17
C ARG A 1096 1.20 -19.60 -55.01
N GLY A 1097 1.15 -20.89 -55.35
CA GLY A 1097 -0.04 -21.72 -55.14
C GLY A 1097 -0.45 -21.85 -53.66
N VAL A 1098 0.51 -21.97 -52.74
CA VAL A 1098 0.20 -21.98 -51.29
C VAL A 1098 -0.42 -20.66 -50.84
N LEU A 1099 0.09 -19.52 -51.30
CA LEU A 1099 -0.44 -18.20 -50.91
C LEU A 1099 -1.86 -17.96 -51.45
N ASP A 1100 -2.13 -18.39 -52.70
CA ASP A 1100 -3.48 -18.44 -53.28
C ASP A 1100 -4.43 -19.31 -52.44
N GLU A 1101 -4.01 -20.54 -52.11
CA GLU A 1101 -4.81 -21.48 -51.31
C GLU A 1101 -5.07 -21.04 -49.87
N LEU A 1102 -4.15 -20.29 -49.26
CA LEU A 1102 -4.35 -19.68 -47.94
C LEU A 1102 -5.20 -18.40 -48.00
N GLY A 1103 -5.50 -17.88 -49.21
CA GLY A 1103 -6.23 -16.65 -49.43
C GLY A 1103 -5.47 -15.43 -48.91
N CYS A 1104 -4.27 -15.20 -49.46
CA CYS A 1104 -3.48 -13.98 -49.30
C CYS A 1104 -3.76 -13.04 -50.48
N ASP A 1105 -4.23 -11.81 -50.20
CA ASP A 1105 -4.72 -10.89 -51.24
C ASP A 1105 -3.63 -10.37 -52.20
N ASP A 1106 -2.37 -10.29 -51.75
CA ASP A 1106 -1.22 -10.00 -52.61
C ASP A 1106 -0.18 -11.13 -52.57
N ILE A 1107 -0.18 -11.97 -53.60
CA ILE A 1107 0.70 -13.14 -53.71
C ILE A 1107 2.13 -12.73 -54.09
N ASP A 1108 2.31 -11.67 -54.86
CA ASP A 1108 3.63 -11.26 -55.37
C ASP A 1108 4.47 -10.61 -54.26
N ASP A 1109 3.89 -9.68 -53.50
CA ASP A 1109 4.55 -9.05 -52.35
C ASP A 1109 4.74 -10.04 -51.19
N THR A 1110 3.84 -11.04 -51.02
CA THR A 1110 3.95 -12.04 -49.95
C THR A 1110 4.91 -13.21 -50.28
N LEU A 1111 5.24 -13.44 -51.56
CA LEU A 1111 6.09 -14.56 -52.00
C LEU A 1111 7.48 -14.56 -51.36
N MET A 1112 8.14 -13.39 -51.29
CA MET A 1112 9.48 -13.28 -50.70
C MET A 1112 9.47 -13.40 -49.16
N PRO A 1113 8.56 -12.73 -48.41
CA PRO A 1113 8.33 -13.02 -46.99
C PRO A 1113 8.06 -14.49 -46.68
N ALA A 1114 7.25 -15.18 -47.51
CA ALA A 1114 7.00 -16.61 -47.36
C ALA A 1114 8.27 -17.45 -47.57
N TRP A 1115 9.13 -17.10 -48.53
CA TRP A 1115 10.42 -17.76 -48.72
C TRP A 1115 11.37 -17.56 -47.53
N GLU A 1116 11.45 -16.34 -46.98
CA GLU A 1116 12.25 -16.08 -45.77
C GLU A 1116 11.74 -16.88 -44.56
N ALA A 1117 10.42 -16.99 -44.36
CA ALA A 1117 9.84 -17.81 -43.30
C ALA A 1117 10.21 -19.31 -43.45
N VAL A 1118 10.15 -19.85 -44.67
CA VAL A 1118 10.54 -21.24 -44.97
C VAL A 1118 12.03 -21.49 -44.68
N LYS A 1119 12.90 -20.56 -45.09
CA LYS A 1119 14.34 -20.61 -44.74
C LYS A 1119 14.55 -20.53 -43.23
N GLY A 1120 13.80 -19.69 -42.52
CA GLY A 1120 13.84 -19.57 -41.06
C GLY A 1120 13.52 -20.90 -40.34
N VAL A 1121 12.43 -21.57 -40.74
CA VAL A 1121 12.07 -22.88 -40.17
C VAL A 1121 13.15 -23.93 -40.45
N TRP A 1122 13.73 -23.95 -41.64
CA TRP A 1122 14.86 -24.84 -41.94
C TRP A 1122 16.13 -24.51 -41.14
N ALA A 1123 16.47 -23.22 -41.00
CA ALA A 1123 17.59 -22.74 -40.19
C ALA A 1123 17.40 -23.06 -38.69
N SER A 1124 16.16 -23.13 -38.20
CA SER A 1124 15.84 -23.51 -36.81
C SER A 1124 16.41 -24.90 -36.41
N THR A 1125 16.69 -25.77 -37.39
CA THR A 1125 17.44 -27.03 -37.21
C THR A 1125 18.77 -26.81 -36.47
N TRP A 1126 19.45 -25.68 -36.73
CA TRP A 1126 20.70 -25.27 -36.11
C TRP A 1126 20.51 -24.29 -34.95
N ASN A 1127 19.32 -24.22 -34.35
CA ASN A 1127 19.17 -23.65 -33.00
C ASN A 1127 20.06 -24.43 -32.02
N GLU A 1128 20.73 -23.75 -31.10
CA GLU A 1128 21.71 -24.36 -30.18
C GLU A 1128 21.09 -25.51 -29.37
N ARG A 1129 19.89 -25.28 -28.81
CA ARG A 1129 19.09 -26.32 -28.13
C ARG A 1129 18.83 -27.54 -29.04
N ALA A 1130 18.58 -27.34 -30.33
CA ALA A 1130 18.33 -28.41 -31.30
C ALA A 1130 19.62 -29.11 -31.78
N HIS A 1131 20.76 -28.41 -31.84
CA HIS A 1131 22.05 -29.04 -32.07
C HIS A 1131 22.46 -29.92 -30.87
N LEU A 1132 22.42 -29.36 -29.66
CA LEU A 1132 22.79 -30.03 -28.42
C LEU A 1132 21.87 -31.23 -28.12
N ALA A 1133 20.56 -31.13 -28.37
CA ALA A 1133 19.63 -32.25 -28.25
C ALA A 1133 20.00 -33.40 -29.20
N ARG A 1134 20.25 -33.10 -30.49
CA ARG A 1134 20.67 -34.12 -31.48
C ARG A 1134 22.00 -34.75 -31.11
N ARG A 1135 23.01 -33.95 -30.71
CA ARG A 1135 24.31 -34.45 -30.22
C ARG A 1135 24.17 -35.34 -28.99
N LYS A 1136 23.32 -34.97 -28.01
CA LYS A 1136 23.01 -35.79 -26.82
C LYS A 1136 22.35 -37.13 -27.19
N MET A 1137 21.54 -37.15 -28.25
CA MET A 1137 20.88 -38.35 -28.79
C MET A 1137 21.74 -39.12 -29.81
N GLY A 1138 22.98 -38.67 -30.10
CA GLY A 1138 23.86 -39.31 -31.09
C GLY A 1138 23.44 -39.13 -32.55
N MET A 1139 22.52 -38.21 -32.85
CA MET A 1139 22.02 -37.91 -34.19
C MET A 1139 22.79 -36.76 -34.86
N TYR A 1140 23.00 -36.86 -36.17
CA TYR A 1140 23.57 -35.82 -37.01
C TYR A 1140 22.46 -35.05 -37.76
N SER A 1141 22.80 -33.96 -38.44
CA SER A 1141 21.87 -33.19 -39.32
C SER A 1141 21.53 -33.90 -40.62
N GLU A 1142 22.20 -35.02 -40.88
CA GLU A 1142 21.87 -35.93 -41.96
C GLU A 1142 20.62 -36.73 -41.57
N ASP A 1143 20.63 -37.32 -40.37
CA ASP A 1143 19.61 -38.24 -39.85
C ASP A 1143 18.26 -37.57 -39.50
N VAL A 1144 18.10 -36.28 -39.80
CA VAL A 1144 16.90 -35.47 -39.52
C VAL A 1144 16.55 -34.62 -40.73
N ASP A 1145 15.29 -34.67 -41.16
CA ASP A 1145 14.69 -33.76 -42.15
C ASP A 1145 13.60 -32.89 -41.49
N MET A 1146 13.28 -31.75 -42.11
CA MET A 1146 12.34 -30.76 -41.57
C MET A 1146 11.34 -30.32 -42.66
N ALA A 1147 10.11 -30.81 -42.56
CA ALA A 1147 8.96 -30.27 -43.28
C ALA A 1147 8.47 -28.94 -42.68
N VAL A 1148 7.86 -28.08 -43.50
CA VAL A 1148 7.30 -26.78 -43.08
C VAL A 1148 5.80 -26.78 -43.33
N LEU A 1149 4.99 -26.66 -42.26
CA LEU A 1149 3.54 -26.49 -42.38
C LEU A 1149 3.22 -25.01 -42.57
N CYS A 1150 2.61 -24.66 -43.69
CA CYS A 1150 2.03 -23.36 -43.97
C CYS A 1150 0.52 -23.43 -43.65
N GLN A 1151 -0.01 -22.48 -42.89
CA GLN A 1151 -1.40 -22.49 -42.42
C GLN A 1151 -1.94 -21.07 -42.35
N LYS A 1152 -3.22 -20.87 -42.66
CA LYS A 1152 -3.86 -19.55 -42.56
C LYS A 1152 -3.89 -19.12 -41.08
N ILE A 1153 -3.36 -17.93 -40.79
CA ILE A 1153 -3.50 -17.32 -39.46
C ILE A 1153 -4.99 -17.00 -39.27
N ILE A 1154 -5.53 -17.39 -38.12
CA ILE A 1154 -6.88 -17.01 -37.69
C ILE A 1154 -6.74 -15.79 -36.80
N ASP A 1155 -7.46 -14.72 -37.15
CA ASP A 1155 -7.67 -13.59 -36.26
C ASP A 1155 -8.66 -14.05 -35.17
N ALA A 1156 -8.15 -14.26 -33.96
CA ALA A 1156 -8.84 -14.98 -32.90
C ALA A 1156 -8.95 -14.11 -31.65
N ASP A 1157 -10.19 -13.84 -31.21
CA ASP A 1157 -10.45 -13.11 -29.96
C ASP A 1157 -9.82 -13.80 -28.75
N TYR A 1158 -9.78 -15.13 -28.77
CA TYR A 1158 -9.18 -15.98 -27.75
C TYR A 1158 -8.45 -17.16 -28.35
N ALA A 1159 -7.39 -17.61 -27.68
CA ALA A 1159 -6.71 -18.86 -27.98
C ALA A 1159 -6.52 -19.68 -26.70
N PHE A 1160 -6.50 -21.01 -26.82
CA PHE A 1160 -6.34 -21.91 -25.69
C PHE A 1160 -5.41 -23.08 -25.96
N VAL A 1161 -4.82 -23.61 -24.90
CA VAL A 1161 -4.26 -24.97 -24.85
C VAL A 1161 -5.15 -25.79 -23.92
N ILE A 1162 -5.67 -26.91 -24.42
CA ILE A 1162 -6.48 -27.85 -23.63
C ILE A 1162 -5.71 -29.16 -23.46
N HIS A 1163 -5.49 -29.53 -22.21
CA HIS A 1163 -4.96 -30.81 -21.77
C HIS A 1163 -6.12 -31.71 -21.34
N THR A 1164 -6.44 -32.71 -22.15
CA THR A 1164 -7.53 -33.65 -21.87
C THR A 1164 -7.24 -34.62 -20.72
N ASN A 1165 -6.04 -34.61 -20.15
CA ASN A 1165 -5.80 -35.06 -18.77
C ASN A 1165 -5.08 -33.90 -18.09
N ASN A 1166 -5.49 -33.51 -16.88
CA ASN A 1166 -4.90 -32.36 -16.18
C ASN A 1166 -3.38 -32.58 -15.92
N PRO A 1167 -2.49 -31.69 -16.41
CA PRO A 1167 -1.05 -31.87 -16.29
C PRO A 1167 -0.50 -31.46 -14.90
N ILE A 1168 -1.29 -30.72 -14.11
CA ILE A 1168 -0.94 -30.26 -12.76
C ILE A 1168 -1.37 -31.29 -11.70
N THR A 1169 -2.54 -31.91 -11.86
CA THR A 1169 -3.05 -32.94 -10.93
C THR A 1169 -2.78 -34.38 -11.38
N GLY A 1170 -2.37 -34.58 -12.64
CA GLY A 1170 -2.26 -35.90 -13.29
C GLY A 1170 -3.61 -36.56 -13.61
N SER A 1171 -4.73 -35.91 -13.24
CA SER A 1171 -6.07 -36.50 -13.30
C SER A 1171 -6.52 -36.79 -14.72
N ARG A 1172 -6.97 -38.02 -14.96
CA ARG A 1172 -7.54 -38.45 -16.25
C ARG A 1172 -9.02 -38.11 -16.39
N ASP A 1173 -9.66 -37.73 -15.30
CA ASP A 1173 -11.09 -37.40 -15.26
C ASP A 1173 -11.34 -35.88 -15.25
N GLU A 1174 -10.26 -35.09 -15.33
CA GLU A 1174 -10.26 -33.64 -15.50
C GLU A 1174 -9.72 -33.25 -16.89
N ILE A 1175 -10.32 -32.21 -17.46
CA ILE A 1175 -9.70 -31.39 -18.50
C ILE A 1175 -9.12 -30.15 -17.82
N TYR A 1176 -7.84 -29.87 -18.09
CA TYR A 1176 -7.23 -28.58 -17.77
C TYR A 1176 -7.15 -27.75 -19.05
N GLY A 1177 -7.42 -26.45 -18.96
CA GLY A 1177 -7.28 -25.52 -20.07
C GLY A 1177 -6.62 -24.24 -19.64
N GLU A 1178 -5.82 -23.65 -20.52
CA GLU A 1178 -5.20 -22.33 -20.36
C GLU A 1178 -5.70 -21.45 -21.50
N LEU A 1179 -6.34 -20.33 -21.15
CA LEU A 1179 -6.95 -19.39 -22.10
C LEU A 1179 -6.21 -18.05 -22.10
N VAL A 1180 -5.98 -17.48 -23.28
CA VAL A 1180 -5.49 -16.10 -23.49
C VAL A 1180 -6.39 -15.35 -24.45
N VAL A 1181 -6.36 -14.01 -24.37
CA VAL A 1181 -6.92 -13.11 -25.38
C VAL A 1181 -5.94 -13.00 -26.55
N GLY A 1182 -6.45 -12.98 -27.78
CA GLY A 1182 -5.64 -12.89 -28.98
C GLY A 1182 -4.95 -14.21 -29.37
N LEU A 1183 -3.82 -14.08 -30.10
CA LEU A 1183 -3.11 -15.21 -30.70
C LEU A 1183 -2.48 -16.17 -29.67
N GLY A 1184 -2.55 -17.46 -29.97
CA GLY A 1184 -2.03 -18.54 -29.11
C GLY A 1184 -0.52 -18.57 -28.88
N GLU A 1185 0.27 -17.75 -29.58
CA GLU A 1185 1.69 -17.58 -29.23
C GLU A 1185 1.87 -16.95 -27.83
N THR A 1186 0.89 -16.24 -27.29
CA THR A 1186 0.92 -15.72 -25.91
C THR A 1186 0.96 -16.84 -24.86
N LEU A 1187 0.43 -18.04 -25.16
CA LEU A 1187 0.53 -19.23 -24.30
C LEU A 1187 1.89 -19.96 -24.39
N VAL A 1188 2.66 -19.70 -25.44
CA VAL A 1188 3.88 -20.47 -25.77
C VAL A 1188 5.14 -19.60 -25.72
N SER A 1189 4.99 -18.28 -25.59
CA SER A 1189 6.06 -17.29 -25.49
C SER A 1189 6.06 -16.62 -24.12
N ASN A 1190 7.22 -16.04 -23.75
CA ASN A 1190 7.43 -15.44 -22.43
C ASN A 1190 6.90 -13.98 -22.39
N ALA A 1191 5.68 -13.77 -22.88
CA ALA A 1191 5.01 -12.48 -22.99
C ALA A 1191 4.34 -12.05 -21.67
N PRO A 1192 4.18 -10.73 -21.40
CA PRO A 1192 3.60 -10.25 -20.15
C PRO A 1192 2.06 -10.38 -20.12
N GLY A 1193 1.58 -11.51 -19.62
CA GLY A 1193 0.19 -11.76 -19.27
C GLY A 1193 0.05 -13.16 -18.66
N GLN A 1194 -0.74 -13.31 -17.59
CA GLN A 1194 -1.07 -14.65 -17.07
C GLN A 1194 -2.21 -15.25 -17.87
N ALA A 1195 -2.05 -16.50 -18.31
CA ALA A 1195 -3.14 -17.26 -18.92
C ALA A 1195 -4.19 -17.62 -17.86
N LEU A 1196 -5.47 -17.56 -18.24
CA LEU A 1196 -6.57 -18.00 -17.40
C LEU A 1196 -6.60 -19.54 -17.40
N GLY A 1197 -5.97 -20.14 -16.40
CA GLY A 1197 -6.04 -21.58 -16.12
C GLY A 1197 -7.41 -21.97 -15.55
N PHE A 1198 -8.03 -23.02 -16.10
CA PHE A 1198 -9.29 -23.60 -15.63
C PHE A 1198 -9.23 -25.12 -15.60
N VAL A 1199 -10.02 -25.73 -14.69
CA VAL A 1199 -10.17 -27.19 -14.58
C VAL A 1199 -11.64 -27.55 -14.67
N THR A 1200 -12.00 -28.44 -15.60
CA THR A 1200 -13.37 -28.93 -15.81
C THR A 1200 -13.40 -30.46 -15.72
N PRO A 1201 -14.13 -31.04 -14.74
CA PRO A 1201 -14.34 -32.49 -14.68
C PRO A 1201 -15.07 -33.03 -15.93
N LYS A 1202 -14.60 -34.15 -16.49
CA LYS A 1202 -15.15 -34.76 -17.71
C LYS A 1202 -16.56 -35.30 -17.57
N ASN A 1203 -16.97 -35.62 -16.35
CA ASN A 1203 -18.35 -36.00 -15.99
C ASN A 1203 -19.29 -34.80 -15.87
N ASN A 1204 -18.79 -33.57 -16.12
CA ASN A 1204 -19.52 -32.31 -16.06
C ASN A 1204 -19.34 -31.52 -17.38
N LEU A 1205 -19.26 -32.28 -18.49
CA LEU A 1205 -19.34 -31.82 -19.87
C LEU A 1205 -20.66 -32.34 -20.45
N ASP A 1206 -21.58 -31.44 -20.79
CA ASP A 1206 -22.86 -31.75 -21.46
C ASP A 1206 -22.66 -32.01 -22.97
#